data_AF-A0A369P1K5-F1
#
_entry.id   AF-A0A369P1K5-F1
#
_cell.length_a   1.000
_cell.length_b   1.000
_cell.length_c   1.000
_cell.angle_alpha   90.00
_cell.angle_beta   90.00
_cell.angle_gamma   90.00
#
_symmetry.space_group_name_H-M   'P 1'
#
loop_
_entity.id
_entity.type
_entity.pdbx_description
1 polymer ?
#
loop_
_entity_poly.entity_id
_entity_poly.type
_entity_poly.pdbx_seq_one_letter_code
_entity_poly.pdbx_strand_id
1 'polypeptide(L)'
;MQQPLAPLQLCSTVAETSAPCPIPPSPARILRSKMKLSTFSCPCNIRFSLFSIVALYRPNKSKQRQTNQSSTTSNRRDSVPQITLLPAFDTLPKANLKAPRTSHAKADPGGTTNMLKHHAKNSAGLHAERTSTLLSMPLGQTHGKSKYFAVLALVCFIAFASISLIFLMRGRSLIWELDGKNLYYTFFVYEGELLRAIASSFFTGGSFDFSTYTFNAGFGDDAYLLLAGHITDPLNLLSAFCPPDKAEYLYEFLIFVRFYMAAVAFSLFCFSRGKSKAASLCASLAYVLCGYVVMLAAFRHAFFINFAILLPLIFMGADRLFANKSPWLFIGAFAVSFIYSVYTSYMACIFLLVYCLIVYFVFPRRRSVGDFALLVAKFAGCLVLGFLLSAALSLPSITSLLSMERIGMERAIPFFQTLGFYEQLAANITGGSASYYCTIIGAVPTVSIFAVLAAGKLVNKPERLSLLIGVALCLAGICIAYVGSVMNGFGYSTDRWQIIWGFCGAYAVALALPALRHFALRNWVRLDIGLALLLALLLLTPTKKLQFWVVFAIIAVILAGTVTVTFLRGRQQHANNTKRPSRGCRPFRHALPIAVTFLLIGSSTASYDILLSRHGYGTLSTFMRSGTLYDYTHAMPLEDHLDEIDTNYRIDRSDISTGRNVSFGLGYKGMDYYSSMYNQNLDNFRRDMGIADNATNFIYNGVQGRLALDAILGARYYIASQNTLDTVPYGYRKLEDLGESVNGNTYYLYESSTALPLAFVYDSAIPFSTYEALTPPEKQEAITRACVLEESEAEADALPFSLQTTVEEATVSTGEGATLRDGHIIVTKKDATITVAAAGEANCENYLCFSGLAFHPMSQSTAQELALDKNSSLSYKDLPESSSFKPAGSSRISVESGDTYRSFNLLSPYDGQYGGKSEWAVNLGYSEKPLSEITIAFGEVGDYDCSSIYFARQPVAPILENLSALQKANTATIEFLPTGVDIDVETSQTNKDNERFVFVSLPYSDGWSATLDGQPVEIEKANVGFMAIPVDDNAHTITMRYSTPGLRTGACISLITICAFIVFFAGRSLRRRKRR
;
A
#
# COMPACT_ATOMS: atom_id res chain seq x y z
N MET A 1 13.87 -58.14 14.28
CA MET A 1 13.94 -58.71 15.65
C MET A 1 13.27 -57.75 16.62
N GLN A 2 13.11 -58.12 17.89
CA GLN A 2 12.21 -57.45 18.83
C GLN A 2 12.92 -56.44 19.75
N GLN A 3 12.10 -55.55 20.34
CA GLN A 3 12.28 -54.96 21.68
C GLN A 3 13.32 -53.81 21.84
N PRO A 4 13.24 -53.00 22.92
CA PRO A 4 12.54 -51.70 22.81
C PRO A 4 13.30 -50.51 23.43
N LEU A 5 12.69 -49.31 23.39
CA LEU A 5 13.03 -48.19 24.29
C LEU A 5 11.79 -47.33 24.62
N ALA A 6 11.89 -46.54 25.68
CA ALA A 6 10.79 -45.82 26.34
C ALA A 6 10.69 -44.33 25.90
N PRO A 7 9.64 -43.57 26.26
CA PRO A 7 9.37 -42.26 25.66
C PRO A 7 10.18 -41.12 26.30
N LEU A 8 10.49 -40.11 25.49
CA LEU A 8 10.94 -38.79 25.92
C LEU A 8 9.81 -37.76 25.71
N GLN A 9 9.83 -36.69 26.51
CA GLN A 9 8.78 -35.67 26.55
C GLN A 9 8.83 -34.73 25.34
N LEU A 10 7.71 -34.05 25.06
CA LEU A 10 7.64 -33.03 24.01
C LEU A 10 8.18 -31.69 24.53
N CYS A 11 9.09 -31.07 23.76
CA CYS A 11 9.25 -29.62 23.73
C CYS A 11 8.56 -29.08 22.46
N SER A 12 7.79 -28.00 22.59
CA SER A 12 6.97 -27.43 21.52
C SER A 12 7.69 -26.29 20.79
N THR A 13 7.97 -26.47 19.50
CA THR A 13 8.59 -25.44 18.65
C THR A 13 7.55 -24.43 18.12
N VAL A 14 7.59 -23.19 18.61
CA VAL A 14 6.74 -22.08 18.12
C VAL A 14 7.51 -21.23 17.10
N ALA A 15 7.59 -21.74 15.88
CA ALA A 15 8.06 -20.97 14.73
C ALA A 15 6.91 -20.15 14.12
N GLU A 16 7.16 -18.87 13.78
CA GLU A 16 6.17 -17.98 13.15
C GLU A 16 5.88 -18.36 11.68
N THR A 17 5.15 -19.47 11.51
CA THR A 17 4.40 -19.75 10.29
C THR A 17 3.01 -20.26 10.69
N SER A 18 1.95 -19.67 10.15
CA SER A 18 0.56 -20.00 10.51
C SER A 18 0.09 -21.33 9.89
N ALA A 19 0.67 -22.43 10.38
CA ALA A 19 0.18 -23.78 10.17
C ALA A 19 -1.14 -24.00 10.94
N PRO A 20 -2.12 -24.73 10.39
CA PRO A 20 -3.45 -24.86 11.00
C PRO A 20 -3.46 -25.77 12.22
N CYS A 21 -4.23 -25.40 13.25
CA CYS A 21 -4.48 -26.23 14.43
C CYS A 21 -4.91 -27.67 14.07
N PRO A 22 -4.44 -28.70 14.80
CA PRO A 22 -4.90 -30.06 14.62
C PRO A 22 -6.36 -30.20 15.10
N ILE A 23 -7.20 -30.81 14.26
CA ILE A 23 -8.59 -31.14 14.62
C ILE A 23 -8.56 -32.36 15.56
N PRO A 24 -9.24 -32.34 16.72
CA PRO A 24 -9.29 -33.51 17.61
C PRO A 24 -10.02 -34.68 16.95
N PRO A 25 -9.56 -35.94 17.15
CA PRO A 25 -10.14 -37.10 16.48
C PRO A 25 -11.55 -37.41 17.01
N SER A 26 -12.56 -37.37 16.13
CA SER A 26 -13.95 -37.66 16.48
C SER A 26 -14.16 -39.15 16.85
N PRO A 27 -14.62 -39.49 18.07
CA PRO A 27 -14.89 -40.87 18.45
C PRO A 27 -16.24 -41.35 17.89
N ALA A 28 -16.24 -41.90 16.68
CA ALA A 28 -17.45 -42.37 16.01
C ALA A 28 -17.84 -43.81 16.43
N ARG A 29 -18.62 -43.99 17.52
CA ARG A 29 -19.60 -45.09 17.71
C ARG A 29 -20.32 -45.07 19.08
N ILE A 30 -21.50 -45.71 19.12
CA ILE A 30 -22.38 -45.94 20.29
C ILE A 30 -22.99 -44.62 20.83
N LEU A 31 -24.28 -44.34 20.64
CA LEU A 31 -25.41 -45.11 21.19
C LEU A 31 -26.69 -45.00 20.32
N ARG A 32 -27.58 -46.01 20.40
CA ARG A 32 -28.96 -45.95 19.86
C ARG A 32 -29.94 -45.60 20.98
N SER A 33 -30.75 -44.55 20.84
CA SER A 33 -32.02 -44.44 21.59
C SER A 33 -33.05 -43.55 20.87
N LYS A 34 -34.31 -43.63 21.31
CA LYS A 34 -35.52 -43.23 20.57
C LYS A 34 -36.00 -41.82 20.94
N MET A 35 -36.83 -41.23 20.06
CA MET A 35 -37.75 -40.10 20.31
C MET A 35 -37.10 -38.73 20.60
N LYS A 36 -37.72 -37.59 20.30
CA LYS A 36 -38.96 -37.28 19.53
C LYS A 36 -38.79 -35.89 18.92
N LEU A 37 -39.30 -35.63 17.71
CA LEU A 37 -39.46 -34.24 17.26
C LEU A 37 -40.62 -33.57 18.01
N SER A 38 -40.43 -32.31 18.37
CA SER A 38 -41.50 -31.33 18.48
C SER A 38 -41.17 -30.13 17.59
N THR A 39 -42.17 -29.40 17.14
CA THR A 39 -42.06 -28.45 16.02
C THR A 39 -41.99 -27.00 16.48
N PHE A 40 -41.08 -26.22 15.90
CA PHE A 40 -41.32 -24.81 15.61
C PHE A 40 -40.89 -24.46 14.19
N SER A 41 -41.58 -23.49 13.58
CA SER A 41 -41.61 -23.27 12.14
C SER A 41 -41.10 -21.89 11.74
N CYS A 42 -40.21 -21.83 10.75
CA CYS A 42 -39.84 -20.59 10.06
C CYS A 42 -40.15 -20.75 8.54
N PRO A 43 -40.83 -19.78 7.89
CA PRO A 43 -41.31 -19.91 6.51
C PRO A 43 -40.28 -19.49 5.43
N CYS A 44 -40.72 -19.48 4.16
CA CYS A 44 -40.04 -18.91 2.99
C CYS A 44 -38.84 -19.70 2.42
N ASN A 45 -39.12 -20.90 1.90
CA ASN A 45 -38.27 -21.53 0.87
C ASN A 45 -38.29 -20.71 -0.44
N ILE A 46 -37.10 -20.41 -1.00
CA ILE A 46 -36.93 -20.24 -2.46
C ILE A 46 -35.74 -21.10 -2.90
N ARG A 47 -36.03 -22.26 -3.50
CA ARG A 47 -35.00 -23.12 -4.13
C ARG A 47 -34.85 -22.77 -5.60
N PHE A 48 -33.68 -22.28 -6.01
CA PHE A 48 -33.30 -22.26 -7.42
C PHE A 48 -32.80 -23.65 -7.85
N SER A 49 -33.65 -24.42 -8.53
CA SER A 49 -33.26 -25.67 -9.16
C SER A 49 -32.63 -25.42 -10.54
N LEU A 50 -31.32 -25.64 -10.68
CA LEU A 50 -30.73 -25.82 -12.01
C LEU A 50 -31.22 -27.13 -12.63
N PHE A 51 -31.69 -27.10 -13.87
CA PHE A 51 -31.60 -28.25 -14.76
C PHE A 51 -31.47 -27.84 -16.23
N SER A 52 -30.73 -28.65 -16.97
CA SER A 52 -30.40 -28.47 -18.39
C SER A 52 -31.58 -28.77 -19.31
N ILE A 53 -31.52 -28.27 -20.55
CA ILE A 53 -32.01 -29.00 -21.74
C ILE A 53 -31.17 -28.59 -22.96
N VAL A 54 -30.86 -29.57 -23.81
CA VAL A 54 -30.15 -29.39 -25.09
C VAL A 54 -31.01 -29.98 -26.20
N ALA A 55 -31.19 -29.20 -27.26
CA ALA A 55 -31.66 -29.56 -28.61
C ALA A 55 -32.97 -30.37 -28.76
N LEU A 56 -33.81 -29.92 -29.70
CA LEU A 56 -34.15 -30.72 -30.90
C LEU A 56 -34.72 -29.80 -32.01
N TYR A 57 -34.98 -30.36 -33.19
CA TYR A 57 -35.16 -29.62 -34.44
C TYR A 57 -36.21 -30.31 -35.33
N ARG A 58 -36.92 -29.53 -36.19
CA ARG A 58 -37.93 -29.96 -37.22
C ARG A 58 -39.29 -30.49 -36.70
N PRO A 59 -40.37 -30.57 -37.54
CA PRO A 59 -40.69 -29.76 -38.73
C PRO A 59 -42.20 -29.41 -39.01
N ASN A 60 -42.42 -28.21 -39.60
CA ASN A 60 -43.35 -27.94 -40.74
C ASN A 60 -44.91 -27.89 -40.57
N LYS A 61 -45.56 -27.30 -41.60
CA LYS A 61 -46.98 -27.37 -42.06
C LYS A 61 -48.10 -26.49 -41.46
N SER A 62 -48.25 -25.30 -42.08
CA SER A 62 -49.42 -24.86 -42.91
C SER A 62 -50.83 -24.61 -42.33
N LYS A 63 -51.29 -23.35 -42.48
CA LYS A 63 -52.62 -22.81 -42.94
C LYS A 63 -52.51 -21.27 -42.85
N GLN A 64 -52.79 -20.37 -43.81
CA GLN A 64 -53.55 -20.29 -45.07
C GLN A 64 -55.03 -19.85 -44.97
N ARG A 65 -55.26 -18.52 -45.03
CA ARG A 65 -56.36 -17.71 -45.65
C ARG A 65 -56.23 -16.25 -45.12
N GLN A 66 -56.43 -15.14 -45.87
CA GLN A 66 -57.63 -14.59 -46.54
C GLN A 66 -58.77 -14.30 -45.53
N THR A 67 -59.40 -13.12 -45.44
CA THR A 67 -59.29 -11.78 -46.12
C THR A 67 -59.82 -10.68 -45.13
N ASN A 68 -60.15 -9.40 -45.40
CA ASN A 68 -60.43 -8.61 -46.61
C ASN A 68 -60.24 -7.05 -46.42
N GLN A 69 -60.52 -6.30 -47.51
CA GLN A 69 -61.11 -4.93 -47.71
C GLN A 69 -61.64 -4.06 -46.52
N SER A 70 -61.81 -2.72 -46.63
CA SER A 70 -61.64 -1.74 -47.76
C SER A 70 -61.48 -0.26 -47.33
N SER A 71 -61.24 0.64 -48.32
CA SER A 71 -61.66 2.08 -48.41
C SER A 71 -60.95 3.14 -47.51
N THR A 72 -60.60 4.37 -47.96
CA THR A 72 -60.66 5.03 -49.30
C THR A 72 -59.76 6.29 -49.39
N THR A 73 -59.32 6.66 -50.62
CA THR A 73 -58.94 8.02 -51.13
C THR A 73 -57.80 8.83 -50.47
N SER A 74 -56.97 9.62 -51.18
CA SER A 74 -56.76 9.82 -52.65
C SER A 74 -55.43 10.57 -52.97
N ASN A 75 -54.90 10.41 -54.21
CA ASN A 75 -54.18 11.39 -55.08
C ASN A 75 -53.21 12.44 -54.44
N ARG A 76 -52.00 12.76 -54.94
CA ARG A 76 -51.23 12.57 -56.20
C ARG A 76 -49.76 13.04 -55.93
N ARG A 77 -48.73 13.07 -56.80
CA ARG A 77 -48.54 12.76 -58.25
C ARG A 77 -47.08 12.28 -58.53
N ASP A 78 -46.81 11.97 -59.79
CA ASP A 78 -45.55 11.57 -60.46
C ASP A 78 -44.56 12.77 -60.66
N SER A 79 -43.34 12.67 -61.24
CA SER A 79 -42.79 11.68 -62.19
C SER A 79 -41.25 11.62 -62.27
N VAL A 80 -40.69 10.54 -62.85
CA VAL A 80 -39.27 10.36 -63.23
C VAL A 80 -39.16 9.83 -64.67
N PRO A 81 -38.25 10.36 -65.50
CA PRO A 81 -37.33 9.53 -66.34
C PRO A 81 -35.94 10.22 -66.53
N GLN A 82 -34.87 9.67 -67.14
CA GLN A 82 -34.59 8.35 -67.75
C GLN A 82 -33.06 8.02 -67.70
N ILE A 83 -32.61 6.96 -68.41
CA ILE A 83 -31.23 6.42 -68.44
C ILE A 83 -30.70 6.40 -69.89
N THR A 84 -29.44 6.80 -70.16
CA THR A 84 -28.76 6.47 -71.43
C THR A 84 -27.22 6.37 -71.36
N LEU A 85 -26.73 5.16 -71.71
CA LEU A 85 -25.47 4.69 -72.36
C LEU A 85 -24.08 5.40 -72.30
N LEU A 86 -23.05 4.54 -72.40
CA LEU A 86 -21.62 4.76 -72.73
C LEU A 86 -21.39 4.73 -74.26
N PRO A 87 -20.33 5.37 -74.83
CA PRO A 87 -18.94 4.84 -74.94
C PRO A 87 -17.87 5.95 -74.73
N ALA A 88 -16.54 5.80 -74.88
CA ALA A 88 -15.47 4.79 -74.83
C ALA A 88 -14.22 5.46 -75.50
N PHE A 89 -13.02 4.85 -75.42
CA PHE A 89 -11.72 5.37 -75.93
C PHE A 89 -11.21 6.67 -75.24
N ASP A 90 -9.93 7.05 -75.27
CA ASP A 90 -8.61 6.40 -75.17
C ASP A 90 -7.58 7.46 -75.60
N THR A 91 -6.46 7.61 -74.86
CA THR A 91 -5.08 7.76 -75.41
C THR A 91 -4.06 8.16 -74.30
N LEU A 92 -2.80 7.77 -74.52
CA LEU A 92 -1.61 8.14 -73.73
C LEU A 92 -0.50 8.62 -74.68
N PRO A 93 0.33 9.58 -74.26
CA PRO A 93 1.77 9.31 -74.10
C PRO A 93 2.34 9.97 -72.80
N LYS A 94 3.44 9.57 -72.15
CA LYS A 94 4.86 9.32 -72.55
C LYS A 94 5.55 10.57 -73.17
N ALA A 95 6.81 10.92 -72.90
CA ALA A 95 7.77 10.64 -71.80
C ALA A 95 9.01 11.59 -71.91
N ASN A 96 9.92 11.56 -70.91
CA ASN A 96 11.37 11.93 -70.96
C ASN A 96 11.86 13.41 -70.95
N LEU A 97 12.48 13.78 -69.81
CA LEU A 97 13.90 14.20 -69.64
C LEU A 97 14.63 15.04 -70.73
N LYS A 98 15.00 16.30 -70.39
CA LYS A 98 16.41 16.79 -70.27
C LYS A 98 16.50 18.27 -69.85
N ALA A 99 17.71 18.69 -69.46
CA ALA A 99 18.20 20.06 -69.23
C ALA A 99 19.70 20.10 -69.68
N PRO A 100 20.49 21.21 -69.58
CA PRO A 100 20.18 22.61 -69.20
C PRO A 100 20.76 23.70 -70.14
N ARG A 101 20.36 24.99 -70.01
CA ARG A 101 21.26 26.16 -69.78
C ARG A 101 20.57 27.55 -69.83
N THR A 102 20.87 28.35 -68.79
CA THR A 102 21.08 29.83 -68.73
C THR A 102 20.46 30.80 -69.76
N SER A 103 19.70 31.77 -69.23
CA SER A 103 19.85 33.20 -69.55
C SER A 103 19.58 34.06 -68.30
N HIS A 104 20.04 35.32 -68.26
CA HIS A 104 19.93 36.20 -67.09
C HIS A 104 18.77 37.20 -67.20
N ALA A 105 18.05 37.40 -66.10
CA ALA A 105 17.25 38.61 -65.81
C ALA A 105 17.36 38.94 -64.31
N LYS A 106 17.15 40.21 -63.94
CA LYS A 106 17.42 40.71 -62.57
C LYS A 106 16.27 40.43 -61.59
N ALA A 107 16.60 40.50 -60.29
CA ALA A 107 15.73 40.12 -59.18
C ALA A 107 14.67 41.17 -58.79
N ASP A 108 13.58 40.69 -58.21
CA ASP A 108 12.68 41.45 -57.32
C ASP A 108 12.67 40.75 -55.94
N PRO A 109 13.24 41.38 -54.88
CA PRO A 109 13.44 40.73 -53.57
C PRO A 109 12.20 40.76 -52.64
N GLY A 110 10.98 40.86 -53.17
CA GLY A 110 9.74 40.91 -52.35
C GLY A 110 8.98 39.58 -52.15
N GLY A 111 8.85 38.75 -53.20
CA GLY A 111 7.80 37.70 -53.24
C GLY A 111 8.06 36.40 -52.45
N THR A 112 9.31 35.92 -52.40
CA THR A 112 9.63 34.57 -51.90
C THR A 112 9.45 34.41 -50.40
N THR A 113 9.73 35.45 -49.62
CA THR A 113 9.64 35.43 -48.15
C THR A 113 8.21 35.17 -47.65
N ASN A 114 7.20 35.66 -48.36
CA ASN A 114 5.80 35.44 -48.00
C ASN A 114 5.28 34.07 -48.45
N MET A 115 5.66 33.55 -49.62
CA MET A 115 5.30 32.18 -50.01
C MET A 115 5.96 31.13 -49.12
N LEU A 116 7.22 31.31 -48.72
CA LEU A 116 7.88 30.43 -47.74
C LEU A 116 7.19 30.51 -46.37
N LYS A 117 6.81 31.70 -45.88
CA LYS A 117 6.01 31.86 -44.65
C LYS A 117 4.62 31.22 -44.76
N HIS A 118 3.97 31.24 -45.92
CA HIS A 118 2.68 30.59 -46.14
C HIS A 118 2.77 29.06 -46.21
N HIS A 119 3.73 28.50 -46.97
CA HIS A 119 3.97 27.05 -46.96
C HIS A 119 4.44 26.57 -45.57
N ALA A 120 5.22 27.37 -44.83
CA ALA A 120 5.57 27.10 -43.45
C ALA A 120 4.36 27.15 -42.50
N LYS A 121 3.38 28.05 -42.68
CA LYS A 121 2.13 28.06 -41.92
C LYS A 121 1.23 26.86 -42.27
N ASN A 122 1.01 26.59 -43.55
CA ASN A 122 0.12 25.52 -44.01
C ASN A 122 0.62 24.14 -43.58
N SER A 123 1.93 23.88 -43.69
CA SER A 123 2.54 22.65 -43.16
C SER A 123 2.51 22.58 -41.62
N ALA A 124 2.65 23.70 -40.89
CA ALA A 124 2.49 23.72 -39.44
C ALA A 124 1.07 23.32 -39.01
N GLY A 125 0.05 23.87 -39.68
CA GLY A 125 -1.35 23.51 -39.47
C GLY A 125 -1.61 22.02 -39.71
N LEU A 126 -1.24 21.52 -40.89
CA LEU A 126 -1.37 20.10 -41.26
C LEU A 126 -0.69 19.14 -40.27
N HIS A 127 0.49 19.50 -39.74
CA HIS A 127 1.14 18.68 -38.71
C HIS A 127 0.37 18.71 -37.40
N ALA A 128 0.00 19.89 -36.88
CA ALA A 128 -0.71 20.02 -35.60
C ALA A 128 -2.11 19.39 -35.61
N GLU A 129 -2.82 19.50 -36.73
CA GLU A 129 -4.13 18.86 -36.95
C GLU A 129 -4.00 17.32 -36.96
N ARG A 130 -2.94 16.80 -37.58
CA ARG A 130 -2.62 15.37 -37.61
C ARG A 130 -2.15 14.83 -36.25
N THR A 131 -1.51 15.64 -35.41
CA THR A 131 -1.29 15.28 -33.99
C THR A 131 -2.61 15.28 -33.21
N SER A 132 -3.41 16.35 -33.35
CA SER A 132 -4.67 16.54 -32.62
C SER A 132 -5.68 15.41 -32.86
N THR A 133 -5.79 14.94 -34.10
CA THR A 133 -6.67 13.82 -34.50
C THR A 133 -6.19 12.45 -34.02
N LEU A 134 -4.89 12.24 -33.83
CA LEU A 134 -4.32 10.99 -33.31
C LEU A 134 -4.26 10.90 -31.77
N LEU A 135 -4.16 12.05 -31.09
CA LEU A 135 -4.10 12.09 -29.62
C LEU A 135 -5.48 12.29 -28.96
N SER A 136 -6.43 12.96 -29.62
CA SER A 136 -7.62 13.48 -28.91
C SER A 136 -8.87 13.61 -29.78
N MET A 137 -9.50 12.48 -30.12
CA MET A 137 -10.81 12.49 -30.76
C MET A 137 -11.91 13.07 -29.85
N PRO A 138 -12.92 13.77 -30.40
CA PRO A 138 -14.01 14.32 -29.59
C PRO A 138 -14.88 13.21 -29.00
N LEU A 139 -14.92 13.12 -27.66
CA LEU A 139 -15.76 12.14 -26.94
C LEU A 139 -17.25 12.20 -27.33
N GLY A 140 -17.75 13.31 -27.90
CA GLY A 140 -19.13 13.45 -28.36
C GLY A 140 -19.51 12.57 -29.56
N GLN A 141 -18.54 12.10 -30.37
CA GLN A 141 -18.82 11.35 -31.61
C GLN A 141 -19.20 9.86 -31.40
N THR A 142 -19.40 9.42 -30.15
CA THR A 142 -19.72 8.02 -29.81
C THR A 142 -21.16 7.88 -29.29
N HIS A 143 -22.13 7.70 -30.20
CA HIS A 143 -23.54 7.47 -29.85
C HIS A 143 -23.74 6.26 -28.92
N GLY A 144 -24.68 6.37 -27.97
CA GLY A 144 -25.12 5.28 -27.09
C GLY A 144 -24.08 4.87 -26.03
N LYS A 145 -23.67 5.81 -25.17
CA LYS A 145 -22.69 5.57 -24.09
C LYS A 145 -23.26 4.85 -22.88
N SER A 146 -24.48 5.19 -22.44
CA SER A 146 -25.13 4.54 -21.29
C SER A 146 -25.18 3.01 -21.46
N LYS A 147 -25.65 2.54 -22.62
CA LYS A 147 -25.64 1.10 -22.97
C LYS A 147 -24.24 0.48 -23.06
N TYR A 148 -23.18 1.26 -23.27
CA TYR A 148 -21.81 0.75 -23.20
C TYR A 148 -21.36 0.56 -21.75
N PHE A 149 -21.55 1.59 -20.91
CA PHE A 149 -21.12 1.55 -19.51
C PHE A 149 -21.93 0.54 -18.68
N ALA A 150 -23.23 0.36 -18.95
CA ALA A 150 -24.02 -0.72 -18.33
C ALA A 150 -23.51 -2.13 -18.69
N VAL A 151 -23.08 -2.36 -19.94
CA VAL A 151 -22.48 -3.63 -20.35
C VAL A 151 -21.06 -3.79 -19.78
N LEU A 152 -20.29 -2.71 -19.66
CA LEU A 152 -18.99 -2.73 -18.98
C LEU A 152 -19.17 -3.08 -17.49
N ALA A 153 -20.13 -2.47 -16.79
CA ALA A 153 -20.44 -2.77 -15.40
C ALA A 153 -20.81 -4.24 -15.19
N LEU A 154 -21.68 -4.79 -16.04
CA LEU A 154 -22.04 -6.22 -15.99
C LEU A 154 -20.83 -7.14 -16.23
N VAL A 155 -19.97 -6.81 -17.20
CA VAL A 155 -18.77 -7.61 -17.49
C VAL A 155 -17.73 -7.50 -16.37
N CYS A 156 -17.52 -6.31 -15.81
CA CYS A 156 -16.67 -6.09 -14.64
C CYS A 156 -17.23 -6.82 -13.40
N PHE A 157 -18.54 -6.82 -13.19
CA PHE A 157 -19.19 -7.56 -12.10
C PHE A 157 -18.97 -9.07 -12.24
N ILE A 158 -19.22 -9.64 -13.43
CA ILE A 158 -18.98 -11.07 -13.68
C ILE A 158 -17.49 -11.41 -13.47
N ALA A 159 -16.57 -10.55 -13.90
CA ALA A 159 -15.13 -10.78 -13.77
C ALA A 159 -14.62 -10.64 -12.33
N PHE A 160 -15.11 -9.65 -11.58
CA PHE A 160 -14.77 -9.47 -10.17
C PHE A 160 -15.37 -10.62 -9.35
N ALA A 161 -16.67 -10.90 -9.52
CA ALA A 161 -17.34 -12.00 -8.85
C ALA A 161 -16.72 -13.36 -9.15
N SER A 162 -16.26 -13.63 -10.39
CA SER A 162 -15.64 -14.93 -10.69
C SER A 162 -14.32 -15.17 -9.96
N ILE A 163 -13.57 -14.11 -9.64
CA ILE A 163 -12.34 -14.21 -8.83
C ILE A 163 -12.69 -14.20 -7.33
N SER A 164 -13.56 -13.28 -6.89
CA SER A 164 -13.96 -13.13 -5.48
C SER A 164 -14.77 -14.34 -4.95
N LEU A 165 -15.42 -15.11 -5.83
CA LEU A 165 -16.20 -16.29 -5.46
C LEU A 165 -15.36 -17.36 -4.72
N ILE A 166 -14.03 -17.44 -4.93
CA ILE A 166 -13.19 -18.38 -4.17
C ILE A 166 -13.18 -18.04 -2.67
N PHE A 167 -13.19 -16.76 -2.30
CA PHE A 167 -13.20 -16.30 -0.91
C PHE A 167 -14.55 -16.67 -0.27
N LEU A 168 -15.66 -16.34 -0.94
CA LEU A 168 -17.01 -16.67 -0.51
C LEU A 168 -17.23 -18.19 -0.35
N MET A 169 -16.79 -19.01 -1.32
CA MET A 169 -16.85 -20.48 -1.25
C MET A 169 -15.99 -21.09 -0.12
N ARG A 170 -15.13 -20.29 0.52
CA ARG A 170 -14.17 -20.70 1.55
C ARG A 170 -14.39 -19.99 2.89
N GLY A 171 -15.46 -19.17 3.01
CA GLY A 171 -15.78 -18.42 4.22
C GLY A 171 -14.79 -17.31 4.56
N ARG A 172 -14.10 -16.75 3.55
CA ARG A 172 -13.11 -15.67 3.68
C ARG A 172 -13.66 -14.38 3.09
N SER A 173 -13.25 -13.25 3.65
CA SER A 173 -13.44 -11.91 3.08
C SER A 173 -12.32 -11.60 2.08
N LEU A 174 -12.46 -10.48 1.35
CA LEU A 174 -11.41 -9.88 0.54
C LEU A 174 -10.40 -9.06 1.37
N ILE A 175 -10.56 -8.99 2.69
CA ILE A 175 -9.76 -8.15 3.58
C ILE A 175 -8.56 -8.95 4.11
N TRP A 176 -7.37 -8.44 3.82
CA TRP A 176 -6.09 -9.04 4.18
C TRP A 176 -5.77 -8.84 5.67
N GLU A 177 -5.28 -9.88 6.35
CA GLU A 177 -5.11 -9.95 7.82
C GLU A 177 -4.09 -8.96 8.40
N LEU A 178 -3.13 -8.50 7.58
CA LEU A 178 -2.10 -7.52 7.95
C LEU A 178 -2.60 -6.08 7.74
N ASP A 179 -2.15 -5.36 6.71
CA ASP A 179 -2.56 -3.97 6.44
C ASP A 179 -4.09 -3.82 6.29
N GLY A 180 -4.77 -4.85 5.75
CA GLY A 180 -6.21 -4.80 5.47
C GLY A 180 -7.07 -4.72 6.73
N LYS A 181 -6.76 -5.51 7.78
CA LYS A 181 -7.39 -5.42 9.10
C LYS A 181 -6.93 -4.14 9.81
N ASN A 182 -5.65 -4.09 10.16
CA ASN A 182 -5.12 -3.16 11.17
C ASN A 182 -5.03 -1.70 10.71
N LEU A 183 -5.04 -1.45 9.39
CA LEU A 183 -5.13 -0.10 8.82
C LEU A 183 -6.51 0.07 8.15
N TYR A 184 -6.71 -0.60 7.01
CA TYR A 184 -7.69 -0.09 6.04
C TYR A 184 -9.15 -0.32 6.44
N TYR A 185 -9.44 -1.41 7.15
CA TYR A 185 -10.76 -1.67 7.69
C TYR A 185 -11.02 -0.84 8.96
N THR A 186 -10.13 -0.89 9.96
CA THR A 186 -10.25 -0.11 11.21
C THR A 186 -10.46 1.39 10.92
N PHE A 187 -9.63 1.98 10.04
CA PHE A 187 -9.76 3.39 9.68
C PHE A 187 -11.05 3.70 8.90
N PHE A 188 -11.61 2.75 8.15
CA PHE A 188 -12.88 2.93 7.43
C PHE A 188 -14.11 2.86 8.36
N VAL A 189 -14.04 2.06 9.44
CA VAL A 189 -15.05 2.05 10.52
C VAL A 189 -15.02 3.39 11.25
N TYR A 190 -13.84 3.76 11.77
CA TYR A 190 -13.62 5.00 12.52
C TYR A 190 -13.98 6.26 11.71
N GLU A 191 -13.62 6.30 10.41
CA GLU A 191 -14.01 7.41 9.52
C GLU A 191 -15.54 7.59 9.49
N GLY A 192 -16.30 6.50 9.49
CA GLY A 192 -17.77 6.56 9.53
C GLY A 192 -18.32 7.07 10.87
N GLU A 193 -17.65 6.72 11.97
CA GLU A 193 -18.03 7.12 13.34
C GLU A 193 -17.70 8.58 13.60
N LEU A 194 -16.50 9.01 13.23
CA LEU A 194 -16.08 10.42 13.23
C LEU A 194 -17.05 11.28 12.41
N LEU A 195 -17.39 10.87 11.18
CA LEU A 195 -18.35 11.60 10.34
C LEU A 195 -19.77 11.63 10.93
N ARG A 196 -20.20 10.60 11.67
CA ARG A 196 -21.45 10.60 12.43
C ARG A 196 -21.39 11.52 13.65
N ALA A 197 -20.28 11.53 14.39
CA ALA A 197 -20.07 12.39 15.54
C ALA A 197 -20.09 13.88 15.15
N ILE A 198 -19.31 14.27 14.12
CA ILE A 198 -19.31 15.62 13.55
C ILE A 198 -20.73 16.06 13.14
N ALA A 199 -21.47 15.19 12.46
CA ALA A 199 -22.85 15.46 12.07
C ALA A 199 -23.78 15.61 13.29
N SER A 200 -23.63 14.75 14.31
CA SER A 200 -24.40 14.83 15.55
C SER A 200 -24.15 16.14 16.30
N SER A 201 -22.90 16.52 16.53
CA SER A 201 -22.54 17.79 17.19
C SER A 201 -23.07 18.99 16.43
N PHE A 202 -22.97 18.98 15.09
CA PHE A 202 -23.51 20.05 14.26
C PHE A 202 -25.04 20.18 14.33
N PHE A 203 -25.78 19.07 14.37
CA PHE A 203 -27.25 19.09 14.40
C PHE A 203 -27.85 19.22 15.81
N THR A 204 -27.12 18.88 16.87
CA THR A 204 -27.61 18.88 18.26
C THR A 204 -27.02 20.00 19.13
N GLY A 205 -25.70 20.24 19.04
CA GLY A 205 -25.00 21.28 19.80
C GLY A 205 -24.74 22.58 19.01
N GLY A 206 -24.83 22.54 17.68
CA GLY A 206 -24.57 23.70 16.81
C GLY A 206 -23.08 24.02 16.61
N SER A 207 -22.18 23.24 17.20
CA SER A 207 -20.74 23.30 16.97
C SER A 207 -20.33 22.45 15.77
N PHE A 208 -19.44 22.98 14.93
CA PHE A 208 -18.71 22.16 13.95
C PHE A 208 -17.35 21.80 14.54
N ASP A 209 -17.33 20.71 15.30
CA ASP A 209 -16.12 20.20 15.93
C ASP A 209 -15.46 19.17 15.02
N PHE A 210 -14.26 19.49 14.53
CA PHE A 210 -13.43 18.59 13.73
C PHE A 210 -12.06 18.49 14.41
N SER A 211 -11.93 17.48 15.26
CA SER A 211 -10.64 17.16 15.87
C SER A 211 -9.60 16.80 14.80
N THR A 212 -8.40 17.34 14.96
CA THR A 212 -7.21 16.96 14.18
C THR A 212 -6.22 16.11 14.98
N TYR A 213 -6.54 15.75 16.21
CA TYR A 213 -5.65 15.01 17.11
C TYR A 213 -6.43 13.92 17.86
N THR A 214 -5.91 12.70 17.88
CA THR A 214 -6.51 11.59 18.63
C THR A 214 -5.62 11.20 19.79
N PHE A 215 -6.18 11.12 20.99
CA PHE A 215 -5.49 10.57 22.17
C PHE A 215 -5.46 9.03 22.17
N ASN A 216 -6.12 8.40 21.19
CA ASN A 216 -6.47 6.98 21.22
C ASN A 216 -5.60 6.12 20.27
N ALA A 217 -4.70 6.71 19.49
CA ALA A 217 -3.77 5.99 18.62
C ALA A 217 -2.33 6.09 19.14
N GLY A 218 -1.73 4.97 19.55
CA GLY A 218 -0.45 4.98 20.26
C GLY A 218 -0.50 5.93 21.47
N PHE A 219 0.54 6.71 21.67
CA PHE A 219 0.63 7.71 22.75
C PHE A 219 -0.21 8.98 22.48
N GLY A 220 -0.92 9.05 21.35
CA GLY A 220 -1.61 10.22 20.84
C GLY A 220 -0.93 10.74 19.57
N ASP A 221 -1.71 11.03 18.52
CA ASP A 221 -1.19 11.37 17.20
C ASP A 221 -2.16 12.23 16.36
N ASP A 222 -1.66 12.81 15.27
CA ASP A 222 -2.46 13.59 14.32
C ASP A 222 -3.48 12.69 13.59
N ALA A 223 -4.76 12.91 13.87
CA ALA A 223 -5.86 12.12 13.33
C ALA A 223 -6.04 12.31 11.81
N TYR A 224 -5.65 13.47 11.26
CA TYR A 224 -5.70 13.72 9.81
C TYR A 224 -4.58 12.99 9.07
N LEU A 225 -3.37 12.93 9.64
CA LEU A 225 -2.22 12.21 9.07
C LEU A 225 -2.39 10.69 9.20
N LEU A 226 -2.94 10.21 10.32
CA LEU A 226 -3.32 8.82 10.54
C LEU A 226 -4.37 8.36 9.50
N LEU A 227 -5.38 9.19 9.23
CA LEU A 227 -6.43 8.93 8.23
C LEU A 227 -6.10 9.46 6.82
N ALA A 228 -4.84 9.82 6.53
CA ALA A 228 -4.47 10.40 5.24
C ALA A 228 -4.69 9.40 4.08
N GLY A 229 -5.48 9.80 3.09
CA GLY A 229 -5.96 8.90 2.02
C GLY A 229 -7.28 8.20 2.32
N HIS A 230 -7.69 8.09 3.59
CA HIS A 230 -9.00 7.55 3.97
C HIS A 230 -10.07 8.64 3.87
N ILE A 231 -10.01 9.62 4.78
CA ILE A 231 -10.94 10.77 4.82
C ILE A 231 -10.87 11.66 3.56
N THR A 232 -9.84 11.47 2.72
CA THR A 232 -9.67 12.18 1.45
C THR A 232 -10.17 11.40 0.22
N ASP A 233 -10.71 10.19 0.36
CA ASP A 233 -11.37 9.44 -0.71
C ASP A 233 -12.91 9.64 -0.67
N PRO A 234 -13.53 10.30 -1.68
CA PRO A 234 -14.97 10.51 -1.75
C PRO A 234 -15.85 9.24 -1.76
N LEU A 235 -15.26 8.05 -2.00
CA LEU A 235 -15.97 6.78 -1.84
C LEU A 235 -15.94 6.26 -0.40
N ASN A 236 -14.91 6.58 0.38
CA ASN A 236 -14.84 6.18 1.79
C ASN A 236 -15.86 6.92 2.64
N LEU A 237 -16.13 8.21 2.35
CA LEU A 237 -17.14 9.04 3.03
C LEU A 237 -18.56 8.43 3.09
N LEU A 238 -18.81 7.34 2.36
CA LEU A 238 -20.03 6.54 2.47
C LEU A 238 -20.10 5.71 3.76
N SER A 239 -18.98 5.55 4.49
CA SER A 239 -18.87 4.99 5.84
C SER A 239 -19.82 5.66 6.83
N ALA A 240 -20.01 6.98 6.72
CA ALA A 240 -20.93 7.77 7.54
C ALA A 240 -22.36 7.20 7.54
N PHE A 241 -22.80 6.65 6.40
CA PHE A 241 -24.14 6.07 6.20
C PHE A 241 -24.19 4.55 6.48
N CYS A 242 -23.11 3.97 6.99
CA CYS A 242 -22.98 2.53 7.24
C CYS A 242 -22.78 2.24 8.73
N PRO A 243 -23.61 1.40 9.38
CA PRO A 243 -23.34 0.98 10.74
C PRO A 243 -22.08 0.08 10.79
N PRO A 244 -21.30 0.10 11.88
CA PRO A 244 -20.02 -0.61 11.97
C PRO A 244 -20.10 -2.12 11.67
N ASP A 245 -21.17 -2.76 12.15
CA ASP A 245 -21.52 -4.17 11.95
C ASP A 245 -21.80 -4.56 10.47
N LYS A 246 -21.85 -3.58 9.56
CA LYS A 246 -22.00 -3.77 8.10
C LYS A 246 -20.85 -3.15 7.29
N ALA A 247 -19.85 -2.56 7.95
CA ALA A 247 -18.71 -1.93 7.31
C ALA A 247 -17.88 -2.92 6.44
N GLU A 248 -17.76 -4.19 6.81
CA GLU A 248 -17.07 -5.24 6.01
C GLU A 248 -17.67 -5.29 4.59
N TYR A 249 -18.99 -5.47 4.50
CA TYR A 249 -19.69 -5.65 3.23
C TYR A 249 -19.73 -4.36 2.38
N LEU A 250 -19.81 -3.19 3.01
CA LEU A 250 -19.69 -1.92 2.27
C LEU A 250 -18.27 -1.73 1.73
N TYR A 251 -17.24 -1.98 2.54
CA TYR A 251 -15.86 -1.86 2.13
C TYR A 251 -15.54 -2.78 0.92
N GLU A 252 -15.95 -4.05 0.98
CA GLU A 252 -15.84 -4.97 -0.16
C GLU A 252 -16.60 -4.48 -1.41
N PHE A 253 -17.82 -3.94 -1.24
CA PHE A 253 -18.57 -3.37 -2.35
C PHE A 253 -17.85 -2.15 -2.97
N LEU A 254 -17.22 -1.30 -2.15
CA LEU A 254 -16.46 -0.15 -2.63
C LEU A 254 -15.16 -0.56 -3.37
N ILE A 255 -14.56 -1.72 -3.05
CA ILE A 255 -13.49 -2.32 -3.87
C ILE A 255 -14.01 -2.57 -5.30
N PHE A 256 -15.19 -3.18 -5.44
CA PHE A 256 -15.82 -3.39 -6.76
C PHE A 256 -16.16 -2.06 -7.47
N VAL A 257 -16.65 -1.06 -6.75
CA VAL A 257 -16.93 0.29 -7.33
C VAL A 257 -15.65 0.90 -7.90
N ARG A 258 -14.54 0.89 -7.15
CA ARG A 258 -13.23 1.38 -7.62
C ARG A 258 -12.72 0.58 -8.82
N PHE A 259 -12.83 -0.76 -8.79
CA PHE A 259 -12.48 -1.65 -9.90
C PHE A 259 -13.24 -1.30 -11.19
N TYR A 260 -14.56 -1.07 -11.11
CA TYR A 260 -15.35 -0.61 -12.25
C TYR A 260 -14.96 0.81 -12.70
N MET A 261 -14.69 1.74 -11.78
CA MET A 261 -14.24 3.10 -12.12
C MET A 261 -12.89 3.10 -12.87
N ALA A 262 -11.96 2.21 -12.54
CA ALA A 262 -10.70 2.05 -13.28
C ALA A 262 -10.95 1.56 -14.72
N ALA A 263 -11.90 0.63 -14.92
CA ALA A 263 -12.32 0.20 -16.25
C ALA A 263 -13.02 1.33 -17.04
N VAL A 264 -13.78 2.20 -16.38
CA VAL A 264 -14.39 3.39 -17.00
C VAL A 264 -13.31 4.41 -17.41
N ALA A 265 -12.33 4.69 -16.55
CA ALA A 265 -11.21 5.59 -16.85
C ALA A 265 -10.40 5.10 -18.08
N PHE A 266 -10.04 3.81 -18.10
CA PHE A 266 -9.33 3.20 -19.23
C PHE A 266 -10.19 3.19 -20.52
N SER A 267 -11.50 2.97 -20.39
CA SER A 267 -12.44 3.10 -21.52
C SER A 267 -12.46 4.50 -22.11
N LEU A 268 -12.44 5.54 -21.27
CA LEU A 268 -12.44 6.94 -21.71
C LEU A 268 -11.13 7.29 -22.45
N PHE A 269 -9.97 6.84 -21.95
CA PHE A 269 -8.69 6.97 -22.66
C PHE A 269 -8.73 6.23 -24.02
N CYS A 270 -9.28 5.02 -24.07
CA CYS A 270 -9.49 4.31 -25.34
C CYS A 270 -10.38 5.09 -26.31
N PHE A 271 -11.42 5.77 -25.81
CA PHE A 271 -12.28 6.61 -26.66
C PHE A 271 -11.64 7.92 -27.11
N SER A 272 -10.78 8.58 -26.30
CA SER A 272 -10.00 9.74 -26.78
C SER A 272 -8.97 9.34 -27.84
N ARG A 273 -8.48 8.09 -27.80
CA ARG A 273 -7.65 7.47 -28.85
C ARG A 273 -8.45 6.80 -29.99
N GLY A 274 -9.75 7.08 -30.11
CA GLY A 274 -10.59 6.64 -31.22
C GLY A 274 -10.84 5.12 -31.31
N LYS A 275 -10.62 4.36 -30.23
CA LYS A 275 -10.81 2.92 -30.22
C LYS A 275 -12.30 2.55 -30.22
N SER A 276 -12.64 1.48 -30.92
CA SER A 276 -14.03 1.00 -31.00
C SER A 276 -14.49 0.39 -29.67
N LYS A 277 -15.77 0.56 -29.31
CA LYS A 277 -16.37 0.03 -28.05
C LYS A 277 -15.94 -1.40 -27.70
N ALA A 278 -15.94 -2.32 -28.67
CA ALA A 278 -15.56 -3.71 -28.45
C ALA A 278 -14.08 -3.89 -28.07
N ALA A 279 -13.18 -3.06 -28.62
CA ALA A 279 -11.78 -3.03 -28.25
C ALA A 279 -11.57 -2.33 -26.90
N SER A 280 -12.25 -1.20 -26.65
CA SER A 280 -12.21 -0.50 -25.37
C SER A 280 -12.68 -1.38 -24.21
N LEU A 281 -13.72 -2.21 -24.41
CA LEU A 281 -14.22 -3.13 -23.37
C LEU A 281 -13.19 -4.22 -23.04
N CYS A 282 -12.72 -4.98 -24.04
CA CYS A 282 -11.72 -6.03 -23.81
C CYS A 282 -10.42 -5.46 -23.19
N ALA A 283 -10.00 -4.26 -23.62
CA ALA A 283 -8.81 -3.60 -23.10
C ALA A 283 -8.99 -3.07 -21.67
N SER A 284 -10.16 -2.49 -21.34
CA SER A 284 -10.43 -2.02 -19.97
C SER A 284 -10.58 -3.18 -19.00
N LEU A 285 -11.18 -4.29 -19.43
CA LEU A 285 -11.22 -5.54 -18.67
C LEU A 285 -9.80 -6.09 -18.43
N ALA A 286 -8.96 -6.11 -19.47
CA ALA A 286 -7.55 -6.49 -19.34
C ALA A 286 -6.74 -5.57 -18.40
N TYR A 287 -7.10 -4.28 -18.32
CA TYR A 287 -6.45 -3.34 -17.39
C TYR A 287 -6.77 -3.67 -15.93
N VAL A 288 -8.04 -3.90 -15.62
CA VAL A 288 -8.47 -4.18 -14.22
C VAL A 288 -8.21 -5.62 -13.77
N LEU A 289 -8.00 -6.55 -14.71
CA LEU A 289 -7.58 -7.92 -14.40
C LEU A 289 -6.06 -8.11 -14.25
N CYS A 290 -5.25 -7.05 -14.38
CA CYS A 290 -3.80 -7.15 -14.14
C CYS A 290 -3.48 -7.27 -12.64
N GLY A 291 -2.32 -7.84 -12.33
CA GLY A 291 -1.93 -8.18 -10.96
C GLY A 291 -1.77 -6.97 -10.03
N TYR A 292 -1.45 -5.78 -10.58
CA TYR A 292 -1.49 -4.55 -9.79
C TYR A 292 -2.91 -4.26 -9.27
N VAL A 293 -3.93 -4.32 -10.15
CA VAL A 293 -5.31 -3.96 -9.77
C VAL A 293 -5.97 -5.07 -8.94
N VAL A 294 -5.65 -6.35 -9.20
CA VAL A 294 -6.22 -7.48 -8.46
C VAL A 294 -5.45 -7.77 -7.17
N MET A 295 -4.18 -8.19 -7.28
CA MET A 295 -3.44 -8.76 -6.15
C MET A 295 -2.89 -7.72 -5.17
N LEU A 296 -2.40 -6.59 -5.67
CA LEU A 296 -1.87 -5.53 -4.81
C LEU A 296 -3.00 -4.60 -4.35
N ALA A 297 -3.84 -4.12 -5.28
CA ALA A 297 -4.85 -3.14 -4.94
C ALA A 297 -6.11 -3.80 -4.36
N ALA A 298 -6.88 -4.58 -5.12
CA ALA A 298 -8.15 -5.14 -4.64
C ALA A 298 -8.03 -6.14 -3.47
N PHE A 299 -6.90 -6.87 -3.35
CA PHE A 299 -6.72 -7.91 -2.32
C PHE A 299 -5.70 -7.58 -1.22
N ARG A 300 -5.14 -6.36 -1.17
CA ARG A 300 -4.28 -5.93 -0.04
C ARG A 300 -4.49 -4.47 0.34
N HIS A 301 -4.30 -3.56 -0.62
CA HIS A 301 -4.33 -2.12 -0.41
C HIS A 301 -5.42 -1.48 -1.29
N ALA A 302 -6.69 -1.60 -0.90
CA ALA A 302 -7.85 -1.21 -1.71
C ALA A 302 -7.76 0.22 -2.28
N PHE A 303 -7.18 1.12 -1.50
CA PHE A 303 -6.89 2.50 -1.86
C PHE A 303 -6.06 2.65 -3.14
N PHE A 304 -5.14 1.72 -3.43
CA PHE A 304 -4.28 1.78 -4.61
C PHE A 304 -5.05 1.64 -5.95
N ILE A 305 -6.32 1.17 -5.93
CA ILE A 305 -7.16 1.20 -7.13
C ILE A 305 -7.40 2.64 -7.59
N ASN A 306 -7.34 3.63 -6.69
CA ASN A 306 -7.46 5.04 -7.04
C ASN A 306 -6.37 5.50 -8.01
N PHE A 307 -5.14 4.98 -7.90
CA PHE A 307 -4.10 5.26 -8.90
C PHE A 307 -4.44 4.67 -10.27
N ALA A 308 -5.11 3.51 -10.31
CA ALA A 308 -5.62 2.92 -11.56
C ALA A 308 -6.81 3.68 -12.16
N ILE A 309 -7.61 4.38 -11.34
CA ILE A 309 -8.63 5.32 -11.82
C ILE A 309 -7.96 6.56 -12.44
N LEU A 310 -6.90 7.09 -11.81
CA LEU A 310 -6.28 8.36 -12.21
C LEU A 310 -5.30 8.23 -13.38
N LEU A 311 -4.48 7.18 -13.48
CA LEU A 311 -3.43 7.06 -14.49
C LEU A 311 -3.94 7.20 -15.95
N PRO A 312 -5.07 6.58 -16.37
CA PRO A 312 -5.64 6.79 -17.70
C PRO A 312 -6.17 8.21 -17.92
N LEU A 313 -6.65 8.88 -16.86
CA LEU A 313 -7.15 10.26 -16.91
C LEU A 313 -6.00 11.26 -17.02
N ILE A 314 -4.88 11.01 -16.34
CA ILE A 314 -3.62 11.76 -16.45
C ILE A 314 -3.09 11.73 -17.89
N PHE A 315 -2.98 10.55 -18.50
CA PHE A 315 -2.53 10.43 -19.90
C PHE A 315 -3.53 11.01 -20.90
N MET A 316 -4.84 10.87 -20.67
CA MET A 316 -5.87 11.56 -21.47
C MET A 316 -5.80 13.09 -21.30
N GLY A 317 -5.39 13.58 -20.14
CA GLY A 317 -5.09 14.98 -19.86
C GLY A 317 -3.86 15.47 -20.63
N ALA A 318 -2.76 14.71 -20.59
CA ALA A 318 -1.54 14.99 -21.33
C ALA A 318 -1.79 15.04 -22.85
N ASP A 319 -2.56 14.09 -23.40
CA ASP A 319 -2.96 14.10 -24.81
C ASP A 319 -3.70 15.38 -25.23
N ARG A 320 -4.56 15.91 -24.34
CA ARG A 320 -5.25 17.18 -24.55
C ARG A 320 -4.29 18.37 -24.50
N LEU A 321 -3.31 18.35 -23.58
CA LEU A 321 -2.25 19.36 -23.52
C LEU A 321 -1.40 19.39 -24.80
N PHE A 322 -0.98 18.22 -25.31
CA PHE A 322 -0.26 18.11 -26.59
C PHE A 322 -1.09 18.61 -27.78
N ALA A 323 -2.39 18.28 -27.81
CA ALA A 323 -3.33 18.71 -28.84
C ALA A 323 -3.83 20.16 -28.69
N ASN A 324 -3.25 20.96 -27.77
CA ASN A 324 -3.64 22.33 -27.44
C ASN A 324 -5.14 22.50 -27.08
N LYS A 325 -5.72 21.47 -26.47
CA LYS A 325 -7.08 21.46 -25.90
C LYS A 325 -7.03 21.86 -24.43
N SER A 326 -8.22 22.00 -23.83
CA SER A 326 -8.40 22.49 -22.46
C SER A 326 -7.73 21.57 -21.42
N PRO A 327 -6.96 22.13 -20.45
CA PRO A 327 -6.06 21.40 -19.56
C PRO A 327 -6.74 20.80 -18.32
N TRP A 328 -8.01 21.13 -18.04
CA TRP A 328 -8.63 20.86 -16.73
C TRP A 328 -8.71 19.39 -16.32
N LEU A 329 -8.75 18.48 -17.30
CA LEU A 329 -8.64 17.05 -17.02
C LEU A 329 -7.29 16.67 -16.40
N PHE A 330 -6.19 17.24 -16.90
CA PHE A 330 -4.86 16.98 -16.39
C PHE A 330 -4.68 17.58 -15.00
N ILE A 331 -5.07 18.84 -14.84
CA ILE A 331 -4.92 19.60 -13.59
C ILE A 331 -5.78 18.97 -12.49
N GLY A 332 -7.04 18.63 -12.78
CA GLY A 332 -7.93 17.96 -11.84
C GLY A 332 -7.48 16.53 -11.50
N ALA A 333 -7.00 15.76 -12.48
CA ALA A 333 -6.50 14.41 -12.21
C ALA A 333 -5.23 14.42 -11.33
N PHE A 334 -4.35 15.41 -11.49
CA PHE A 334 -3.19 15.57 -10.59
C PHE A 334 -3.58 16.14 -9.22
N ALA A 335 -4.52 17.09 -9.13
CA ALA A 335 -5.02 17.58 -7.84
C ALA A 335 -5.62 16.43 -7.02
N VAL A 336 -6.48 15.61 -7.61
CA VAL A 336 -7.03 14.41 -6.95
C VAL A 336 -5.93 13.38 -6.65
N SER A 337 -4.92 13.23 -7.51
CA SER A 337 -3.75 12.37 -7.22
C SER A 337 -3.02 12.82 -5.96
N PHE A 338 -2.76 14.11 -5.78
CA PHE A 338 -2.08 14.65 -4.61
C PHE A 338 -2.93 14.57 -3.34
N ILE A 339 -4.25 14.79 -3.44
CA ILE A 339 -5.23 14.60 -2.35
C ILE A 339 -5.25 13.15 -1.85
N TYR A 340 -5.13 12.20 -2.77
CA TYR A 340 -5.09 10.77 -2.45
C TYR A 340 -3.74 10.33 -1.91
N SER A 341 -2.65 10.58 -2.65
CA SER A 341 -1.32 10.15 -2.22
C SER A 341 -0.20 10.90 -2.94
N VAL A 342 0.65 11.56 -2.16
CA VAL A 342 1.93 12.13 -2.59
C VAL A 342 2.79 11.04 -3.26
N TYR A 343 2.83 9.85 -2.67
CA TYR A 343 3.61 8.70 -3.14
C TYR A 343 3.16 8.19 -4.52
N THR A 344 1.84 8.03 -4.78
CA THR A 344 1.39 7.66 -6.13
C THR A 344 1.57 8.80 -7.13
N SER A 345 1.48 10.05 -6.67
CA SER A 345 1.69 11.24 -7.50
C SER A 345 3.13 11.41 -7.95
N TYR A 346 4.10 11.04 -7.11
CA TYR A 346 5.51 10.95 -7.45
C TYR A 346 5.75 9.96 -8.61
N MET A 347 5.25 8.72 -8.49
CA MET A 347 5.29 7.74 -9.59
C MET A 347 4.57 8.25 -10.85
N ALA A 348 3.40 8.90 -10.70
CA ALA A 348 2.66 9.48 -11.80
C ALA A 348 3.45 10.54 -12.59
N CYS A 349 4.26 11.36 -11.91
CA CYS A 349 5.14 12.34 -12.54
C CYS A 349 6.26 11.68 -13.36
N ILE A 350 6.87 10.59 -12.87
CA ILE A 350 7.88 9.82 -13.61
C ILE A 350 7.25 9.19 -14.87
N PHE A 351 6.10 8.52 -14.72
CA PHE A 351 5.38 7.93 -15.87
C PHE A 351 4.96 9.00 -16.88
N LEU A 352 4.52 10.17 -16.42
CA LEU A 352 4.17 11.29 -17.27
C LEU A 352 5.38 11.79 -18.06
N LEU A 353 6.56 11.94 -17.44
CA LEU A 353 7.76 12.37 -18.14
C LEU A 353 8.11 11.41 -19.29
N VAL A 354 8.17 10.11 -19.00
CA VAL A 354 8.43 9.07 -20.02
C VAL A 354 7.35 9.08 -21.11
N TYR A 355 6.07 9.17 -20.74
CA TYR A 355 4.96 9.26 -21.69
C TYR A 355 5.06 10.49 -22.60
N CYS A 356 5.35 11.66 -22.03
CA CYS A 356 5.51 12.91 -22.77
C CYS A 356 6.69 12.88 -23.74
N LEU A 357 7.83 12.31 -23.33
CA LEU A 357 8.98 12.10 -24.22
C LEU A 357 8.62 11.16 -25.38
N ILE A 358 7.97 10.01 -25.10
CA ILE A 358 7.48 9.09 -26.13
C ILE A 358 6.51 9.80 -27.09
N VAL A 359 5.54 10.56 -26.59
CA VAL A 359 4.58 11.29 -27.45
C VAL A 359 5.29 12.34 -28.31
N TYR A 360 6.19 13.14 -27.73
CA TYR A 360 6.93 14.19 -28.44
C TYR A 360 7.82 13.64 -29.57
N PHE A 361 8.53 12.54 -29.33
CA PHE A 361 9.47 11.94 -30.30
C PHE A 361 8.82 10.96 -31.29
N VAL A 362 7.70 10.30 -30.94
CA VAL A 362 7.04 9.32 -31.82
C VAL A 362 5.90 9.89 -32.67
N PHE A 363 5.10 10.84 -32.15
CA PHE A 363 3.99 11.40 -32.92
C PHE A 363 4.45 12.53 -33.87
N PRO A 364 3.74 12.75 -35.00
CA PRO A 364 4.06 13.85 -35.91
C PRO A 364 3.84 15.20 -35.25
N ARG A 365 4.92 15.96 -35.05
CA ARG A 365 4.93 17.33 -34.52
C ARG A 365 6.13 18.08 -35.13
N ARG A 366 6.10 19.41 -35.16
CA ARG A 366 7.32 20.21 -35.24
C ARG A 366 8.11 20.10 -33.94
N ARG A 367 9.42 20.27 -34.01
CA ARG A 367 10.33 20.17 -32.86
C ARG A 367 11.34 21.31 -32.94
N SER A 368 11.57 21.97 -31.82
CA SER A 368 12.63 22.95 -31.60
C SER A 368 12.87 23.05 -30.09
N VAL A 369 14.00 23.63 -29.68
CA VAL A 369 14.28 23.86 -28.25
C VAL A 369 13.18 24.71 -27.61
N GLY A 370 12.72 25.76 -28.30
CA GLY A 370 11.60 26.61 -27.83
C GLY A 370 10.24 25.90 -27.75
N ASP A 371 9.92 24.98 -28.66
CA ASP A 371 8.68 24.18 -28.58
C ASP A 371 8.73 23.18 -27.42
N PHE A 372 9.90 22.57 -27.18
CA PHE A 372 10.13 21.70 -26.03
C PHE A 372 10.07 22.46 -24.70
N ALA A 373 10.77 23.58 -24.58
CA ALA A 373 10.74 24.42 -23.38
C ALA A 373 9.35 24.96 -23.07
N LEU A 374 8.60 25.43 -24.08
CA LEU A 374 7.20 25.84 -23.92
C LEU A 374 6.29 24.68 -23.50
N LEU A 375 6.54 23.47 -23.99
CA LEU A 375 5.80 22.28 -23.60
C LEU A 375 6.10 21.89 -22.14
N VAL A 376 7.37 21.88 -21.73
CA VAL A 376 7.80 21.62 -20.35
C VAL A 376 7.19 22.64 -19.39
N ALA A 377 7.33 23.95 -19.67
CA ALA A 377 6.73 25.01 -18.86
C ALA A 377 5.20 24.89 -18.76
N LYS A 378 4.52 24.49 -19.86
CA LYS A 378 3.08 24.26 -19.89
C LYS A 378 2.66 23.06 -19.02
N PHE A 379 3.41 21.96 -19.03
CA PHE A 379 3.14 20.81 -18.17
C PHE A 379 3.46 21.11 -16.70
N ALA A 380 4.63 21.69 -16.42
CA ALA A 380 5.04 22.11 -15.07
C ALA A 380 4.04 23.09 -14.44
N GLY A 381 3.63 24.14 -15.15
CA GLY A 381 2.62 25.08 -14.66
C GLY A 381 1.24 24.44 -14.44
N CYS A 382 0.89 23.37 -15.16
CA CYS A 382 -0.32 22.60 -14.91
C CYS A 382 -0.19 21.63 -13.72
N LEU A 383 1.01 21.07 -13.48
CA LEU A 383 1.31 20.24 -12.30
C LEU A 383 1.30 21.08 -11.03
N VAL A 384 1.99 22.22 -11.03
CA VAL A 384 2.01 23.18 -9.92
C VAL A 384 0.59 23.68 -9.63
N LEU A 385 -0.20 24.06 -10.64
CA LEU A 385 -1.59 24.45 -10.40
C LEU A 385 -2.45 23.29 -9.86
N GLY A 386 -2.17 22.04 -10.22
CA GLY A 386 -2.80 20.86 -9.61
C GLY A 386 -2.45 20.72 -8.13
N PHE A 387 -1.17 20.86 -7.78
CA PHE A 387 -0.67 20.81 -6.40
C PHE A 387 -1.18 21.96 -5.53
N LEU A 388 -1.18 23.21 -6.04
CA LEU A 388 -1.69 24.35 -5.28
C LEU A 388 -3.20 24.22 -4.99
N LEU A 389 -3.96 23.58 -5.88
CA LEU A 389 -5.38 23.24 -5.66
C LEU A 389 -5.59 22.08 -4.65
N SER A 390 -4.58 21.24 -4.40
CA SER A 390 -4.62 20.17 -3.38
C SER A 390 -3.93 20.53 -2.06
N ALA A 391 -3.18 21.64 -2.02
CA ALA A 391 -2.24 21.97 -0.95
C ALA A 391 -2.82 21.85 0.46
N ALA A 392 -4.09 22.23 0.68
CA ALA A 392 -4.79 22.03 1.95
C ALA A 392 -4.68 20.59 2.49
N LEU A 393 -4.85 19.59 1.63
CA LEU A 393 -4.86 18.18 2.00
C LEU A 393 -3.50 17.51 1.77
N SER A 394 -2.74 17.94 0.77
CA SER A 394 -1.47 17.30 0.41
C SER A 394 -0.23 17.87 1.11
N LEU A 395 -0.29 19.09 1.69
CA LEU A 395 0.87 19.69 2.35
C LEU A 395 1.22 19.05 3.71
N PRO A 396 0.27 18.73 4.62
CA PRO A 396 0.57 18.04 5.86
C PRO A 396 1.29 16.71 5.66
N SER A 397 0.82 15.91 4.69
CA SER A 397 1.42 14.63 4.33
C SER A 397 2.77 14.76 3.59
N ILE A 398 3.20 15.97 3.24
CA ILE A 398 4.56 16.26 2.74
C ILE A 398 5.46 16.69 3.90
N THR A 399 4.99 17.59 4.79
CA THR A 399 5.78 18.02 5.95
C THR A 399 6.06 16.87 6.89
N SER A 400 5.04 16.08 7.23
CA SER A 400 5.18 14.86 8.05
C SER A 400 6.09 13.83 7.37
N LEU A 401 5.93 13.59 6.06
CA LEU A 401 6.79 12.64 5.34
C LEU A 401 8.26 13.08 5.35
N LEU A 402 8.54 14.39 5.21
CA LEU A 402 9.90 14.93 5.20
C LEU A 402 10.59 14.94 6.58
N SER A 403 9.84 14.83 7.69
CA SER A 403 10.40 14.77 9.04
C SER A 403 10.72 13.36 9.53
N MET A 404 10.58 12.32 8.69
CA MET A 404 10.81 10.91 9.08
C MET A 404 12.18 10.40 8.60
N GLU A 405 13.03 9.99 9.54
CA GLU A 405 14.40 9.49 9.29
C GLU A 405 14.40 8.29 8.32
N ARG A 406 13.33 7.47 8.32
CA ARG A 406 13.19 6.25 7.51
C ARG A 406 13.40 6.42 6.00
N ILE A 407 13.29 7.65 5.48
CA ILE A 407 13.48 8.00 4.06
C ILE A 407 14.97 8.16 3.73
N GLY A 408 15.75 8.74 4.64
CA GLY A 408 17.21 8.88 4.47
C GLY A 408 17.96 7.56 4.67
N MET A 409 17.38 6.61 5.41
CA MET A 409 18.04 5.36 5.75
C MET A 409 18.43 4.49 4.54
N GLU A 410 19.73 4.25 4.43
CA GLU A 410 20.32 3.34 3.47
C GLU A 410 19.80 1.90 3.63
N ARG A 411 19.56 1.23 2.51
CA ARG A 411 19.14 -0.17 2.44
C ARG A 411 19.89 -0.86 1.31
N ALA A 412 20.25 -2.12 1.52
CA ALA A 412 21.07 -2.91 0.61
C ALA A 412 20.25 -3.39 -0.61
N ILE A 413 20.13 -2.51 -1.60
CA ILE A 413 19.27 -2.71 -2.77
C ILE A 413 20.10 -3.28 -3.93
N PRO A 414 19.84 -4.53 -4.39
CA PRO A 414 20.56 -5.09 -5.52
C PRO A 414 20.21 -4.35 -6.82
N PHE A 415 21.18 -4.17 -7.70
CA PHE A 415 20.94 -3.48 -8.99
C PHE A 415 20.05 -4.33 -9.92
N PHE A 416 20.37 -5.61 -10.04
CA PHE A 416 19.65 -6.60 -10.85
C PHE A 416 18.71 -7.46 -9.99
N GLN A 417 17.74 -8.11 -10.62
CA GLN A 417 16.91 -9.13 -9.98
C GLN A 417 17.69 -10.44 -9.77
N THR A 418 17.17 -11.34 -8.94
CA THR A 418 17.76 -12.67 -8.69
C THR A 418 17.65 -13.58 -9.92
N LEU A 419 18.53 -14.59 -10.04
CA LEU A 419 18.51 -15.53 -11.19
C LEU A 419 17.14 -16.22 -11.36
N GLY A 420 16.59 -16.74 -10.24
CA GLY A 420 15.28 -17.40 -10.22
C GLY A 420 14.10 -16.47 -10.54
N PHE A 421 14.26 -15.14 -10.52
CA PHE A 421 13.27 -14.23 -11.09
C PHE A 421 13.27 -14.28 -12.61
N TYR A 422 14.45 -14.20 -13.26
CA TYR A 422 14.55 -14.20 -14.72
C TYR A 422 14.07 -15.52 -15.33
N GLU A 423 14.39 -16.65 -14.70
CA GLU A 423 13.88 -17.99 -15.07
C GLU A 423 12.35 -18.05 -15.09
N GLN A 424 11.70 -17.33 -14.17
CA GLN A 424 10.25 -17.29 -14.02
C GLN A 424 9.59 -16.09 -14.74
N LEU A 425 10.35 -15.15 -15.31
CA LEU A 425 9.83 -13.88 -15.85
C LEU A 425 8.70 -14.07 -16.88
N ALA A 426 8.82 -15.07 -17.76
CA ALA A 426 7.76 -15.40 -18.72
C ALA A 426 6.46 -15.86 -18.03
N ALA A 427 6.56 -16.63 -16.95
CA ALA A 427 5.44 -17.05 -16.11
C ALA A 427 4.89 -15.88 -15.27
N ASN A 428 5.75 -15.05 -14.68
CA ASN A 428 5.38 -13.85 -13.92
C ASN A 428 4.48 -12.94 -14.78
N ILE A 429 4.89 -12.66 -16.02
CA ILE A 429 4.14 -11.83 -16.97
C ILE A 429 2.78 -12.43 -17.34
N THR A 430 2.73 -13.75 -17.57
CA THR A 430 1.54 -14.44 -18.11
C THR A 430 0.53 -14.90 -17.05
N GLY A 431 0.89 -14.85 -15.75
CA GLY A 431 -0.01 -15.17 -14.62
C GLY A 431 0.27 -16.51 -13.92
N GLY A 432 1.49 -17.04 -14.03
CA GLY A 432 1.92 -18.35 -13.52
C GLY A 432 2.91 -18.30 -12.35
N SER A 433 2.91 -17.22 -11.57
CA SER A 433 3.86 -16.99 -10.46
C SER A 433 3.25 -16.12 -9.35
N ALA A 434 3.89 -16.11 -8.17
CA ALA A 434 3.44 -15.37 -6.98
C ALA A 434 4.50 -14.45 -6.36
N SER A 435 5.78 -14.54 -6.74
CA SER A 435 6.82 -13.75 -6.06
C SER A 435 6.76 -12.25 -6.39
N TYR A 436 6.19 -11.89 -7.54
CA TYR A 436 6.14 -10.52 -8.07
C TYR A 436 4.72 -10.22 -8.61
N TYR A 437 3.77 -10.03 -7.70
CA TYR A 437 2.33 -10.01 -7.99
C TYR A 437 1.92 -8.98 -9.06
N CYS A 438 2.58 -7.81 -9.12
CA CYS A 438 2.19 -6.76 -10.06
C CYS A 438 2.71 -6.99 -11.49
N THR A 439 3.65 -7.94 -11.69
CA THR A 439 4.21 -8.25 -13.02
C THR A 439 3.18 -8.95 -13.93
N ILE A 440 2.13 -9.53 -13.33
CA ILE A 440 1.06 -10.24 -14.03
C ILE A 440 0.25 -9.27 -14.90
N ILE A 441 0.35 -9.42 -16.21
CA ILE A 441 -0.60 -8.84 -17.18
C ILE A 441 -1.51 -9.90 -17.80
N GLY A 442 -1.21 -11.19 -17.59
CA GLY A 442 -2.03 -12.30 -18.04
C GLY A 442 -1.78 -12.73 -19.49
N ALA A 443 -2.29 -13.91 -19.83
CA ALA A 443 -2.11 -14.53 -21.14
C ALA A 443 -2.60 -13.66 -22.31
N VAL A 444 -3.83 -13.14 -22.26
CA VAL A 444 -4.44 -12.41 -23.39
C VAL A 444 -3.76 -11.07 -23.70
N PRO A 445 -3.36 -10.23 -22.72
CA PRO A 445 -2.52 -9.06 -22.98
C PRO A 445 -1.13 -9.40 -23.53
N THR A 446 -0.49 -10.45 -23.02
CA THR A 446 0.82 -10.93 -23.53
C THR A 446 0.71 -11.35 -25.01
N VAL A 447 -0.29 -12.18 -25.35
CA VAL A 447 -0.63 -12.56 -26.74
C VAL A 447 -0.91 -11.33 -27.61
N SER A 448 -1.52 -10.29 -27.04
CA SER A 448 -1.84 -9.05 -27.77
C SER A 448 -0.60 -8.21 -28.09
N ILE A 449 0.46 -8.26 -27.28
CA ILE A 449 1.76 -7.63 -27.60
C ILE A 449 2.37 -8.32 -28.84
N PHE A 450 2.42 -9.66 -28.86
CA PHE A 450 2.85 -10.42 -30.05
C PHE A 450 1.96 -10.15 -31.28
N ALA A 451 0.65 -9.97 -31.09
CA ALA A 451 -0.24 -9.58 -32.19
C ALA A 451 0.07 -8.18 -32.73
N VAL A 452 0.38 -7.18 -31.89
CA VAL A 452 0.80 -5.84 -32.35
C VAL A 452 2.16 -5.88 -33.05
N LEU A 453 3.09 -6.73 -32.61
CA LEU A 453 4.34 -7.01 -33.34
C LEU A 453 4.03 -7.56 -34.74
N ALA A 454 3.25 -8.65 -34.83
CA ALA A 454 2.90 -9.32 -36.09
C ALA A 454 2.05 -8.46 -37.05
N ALA A 455 1.20 -7.57 -36.53
CA ALA A 455 0.30 -6.71 -37.30
C ALA A 455 1.01 -5.75 -38.27
N GLY A 456 2.24 -5.33 -37.93
CA GLY A 456 3.05 -4.44 -38.78
C GLY A 456 2.34 -3.14 -39.15
N LYS A 457 2.03 -2.96 -40.44
CA LYS A 457 1.36 -1.77 -41.00
C LYS A 457 -0.17 -1.72 -40.74
N LEU A 458 -0.78 -2.76 -40.16
CA LEU A 458 -2.22 -2.75 -39.80
C LEU A 458 -2.53 -1.90 -38.56
N VAL A 459 -1.51 -1.53 -37.78
CA VAL A 459 -1.61 -0.59 -36.65
C VAL A 459 -0.87 0.69 -37.03
N ASN A 460 -1.41 1.85 -36.65
CA ASN A 460 -0.80 3.16 -36.90
C ASN A 460 0.65 3.19 -36.40
N LYS A 461 1.62 3.59 -37.26
CA LYS A 461 3.05 3.58 -36.91
C LYS A 461 3.36 4.29 -35.57
N PRO A 462 2.82 5.48 -35.26
CA PRO A 462 3.08 6.13 -33.97
C PRO A 462 2.58 5.29 -32.79
N GLU A 463 1.33 4.83 -32.84
CA GLU A 463 0.72 4.06 -31.74
C GLU A 463 1.43 2.73 -31.50
N ARG A 464 1.79 2.03 -32.59
CA ARG A 464 2.58 0.79 -32.51
C ARG A 464 3.97 1.05 -31.92
N LEU A 465 4.64 2.12 -32.32
CA LEU A 465 5.99 2.43 -31.83
C LEU A 465 5.96 2.91 -30.37
N SER A 466 5.02 3.76 -29.97
CA SER A 466 4.87 4.20 -28.58
C SER A 466 4.56 3.05 -27.63
N LEU A 467 3.67 2.12 -28.02
CA LEU A 467 3.40 0.93 -27.21
C LEU A 467 4.64 0.03 -27.11
N LEU A 468 5.36 -0.22 -28.21
CA LEU A 468 6.53 -1.10 -28.17
C LEU A 468 7.72 -0.50 -27.40
N ILE A 469 7.88 0.83 -27.41
CA ILE A 469 8.84 1.52 -26.53
C ILE A 469 8.40 1.42 -25.07
N GLY A 470 7.12 1.65 -24.77
CA GLY A 470 6.58 1.48 -23.41
C GLY A 470 6.78 0.06 -22.86
N VAL A 471 6.47 -0.96 -23.66
CA VAL A 471 6.71 -2.38 -23.36
C VAL A 471 8.20 -2.65 -23.12
N ALA A 472 9.09 -2.16 -23.98
CA ALA A 472 10.53 -2.38 -23.83
C ALA A 472 11.10 -1.70 -22.57
N LEU A 473 10.66 -0.48 -22.25
CA LEU A 473 11.05 0.22 -21.02
C LEU A 473 10.48 -0.45 -19.77
N CYS A 474 9.24 -0.94 -19.80
CA CYS A 474 8.68 -1.73 -18.70
C CYS A 474 9.48 -3.00 -18.46
N LEU A 475 9.78 -3.78 -19.51
CA LEU A 475 10.57 -5.01 -19.39
C LEU A 475 12.01 -4.73 -18.88
N ALA A 476 12.66 -3.68 -19.40
CA ALA A 476 13.98 -3.27 -18.91
C ALA A 476 13.94 -2.86 -17.43
N GLY A 477 12.93 -2.08 -17.00
CA GLY A 477 12.75 -1.70 -15.60
C GLY A 477 12.40 -2.87 -14.69
N ILE A 478 11.58 -3.82 -15.15
CA ILE A 478 11.23 -5.04 -14.41
C ILE A 478 12.48 -5.90 -14.15
N CYS A 479 13.41 -5.93 -15.10
CA CYS A 479 14.70 -6.62 -14.98
C CYS A 479 15.74 -5.91 -14.08
N ILE A 480 15.50 -4.68 -13.63
CA ILE A 480 16.46 -3.91 -12.80
C ILE A 480 15.80 -3.64 -11.45
N ALA A 481 16.18 -4.38 -10.42
CA ALA A 481 15.59 -4.26 -9.08
C ALA A 481 15.72 -2.83 -8.51
N TYR A 482 16.80 -2.10 -8.85
CA TYR A 482 16.95 -0.69 -8.46
C TYR A 482 15.86 0.23 -9.04
N VAL A 483 15.23 -0.08 -10.19
CA VAL A 483 14.09 0.71 -10.70
C VAL A 483 12.87 0.63 -9.78
N GLY A 484 12.68 -0.51 -9.10
CA GLY A 484 11.68 -0.65 -8.04
C GLY A 484 11.97 0.22 -6.80
N SER A 485 13.24 0.53 -6.53
CA SER A 485 13.65 1.45 -5.45
C SER A 485 13.45 2.92 -5.86
N VAL A 486 13.90 3.31 -7.05
CA VAL A 486 13.68 4.68 -7.58
C VAL A 486 12.19 5.02 -7.57
N MET A 487 11.32 4.10 -7.99
CA MET A 487 9.87 4.30 -7.95
C MET A 487 9.27 4.29 -6.54
N ASN A 488 10.02 3.82 -5.53
CA ASN A 488 9.67 3.85 -4.11
C ASN A 488 10.28 5.06 -3.38
N GLY A 489 10.81 6.06 -4.11
CA GLY A 489 11.48 7.22 -3.51
C GLY A 489 12.89 6.92 -3.00
N PHE A 490 13.63 6.04 -3.68
CA PHE A 490 14.97 5.54 -3.32
C PHE A 490 15.06 4.63 -2.09
N GLY A 491 13.94 4.41 -1.37
CA GLY A 491 13.83 3.33 -0.39
C GLY A 491 13.90 1.93 -1.01
N TYR A 492 13.47 0.90 -0.26
CA TYR A 492 13.51 -0.50 -0.69
C TYR A 492 12.83 -0.76 -2.04
N SER A 493 13.24 -1.82 -2.75
CA SER A 493 12.65 -2.13 -4.07
C SER A 493 11.22 -2.66 -3.96
N THR A 494 10.31 -2.14 -4.79
CA THR A 494 8.91 -2.59 -4.82
C THR A 494 8.30 -2.60 -6.23
N ASP A 495 7.35 -3.51 -6.45
CA ASP A 495 6.66 -3.71 -7.73
C ASP A 495 5.53 -2.70 -8.00
N ARG A 496 5.20 -1.83 -7.04
CA ARG A 496 4.01 -0.95 -7.06
C ARG A 496 3.93 -0.05 -8.31
N TRP A 497 5.05 0.21 -8.98
CA TRP A 497 5.10 0.97 -10.22
C TRP A 497 4.57 0.22 -11.46
N GLN A 498 4.44 -1.11 -11.41
CA GLN A 498 4.10 -1.95 -12.56
C GLN A 498 2.62 -1.81 -13.02
N ILE A 499 1.84 -0.92 -12.42
CA ILE A 499 0.60 -0.41 -12.99
C ILE A 499 0.76 0.09 -14.45
N ILE A 500 1.93 0.66 -14.80
CA ILE A 500 2.24 1.11 -16.16
C ILE A 500 2.46 -0.06 -17.14
N TRP A 501 2.93 -1.20 -16.63
CA TRP A 501 3.05 -2.45 -17.38
C TRP A 501 1.67 -3.05 -17.67
N GLY A 502 0.78 -3.06 -16.68
CA GLY A 502 -0.65 -3.37 -16.85
C GLY A 502 -1.33 -2.47 -17.88
N PHE A 503 -1.06 -1.16 -17.85
CA PHE A 503 -1.56 -0.18 -18.82
C PHE A 503 -1.08 -0.51 -20.26
N CYS A 504 0.20 -0.86 -20.43
CA CYS A 504 0.75 -1.26 -21.72
C CYS A 504 0.12 -2.56 -22.25
N GLY A 505 0.00 -3.59 -21.42
CA GLY A 505 -0.67 -4.85 -21.77
C GLY A 505 -2.13 -4.62 -22.21
N ALA A 506 -2.88 -3.82 -21.45
CA ALA A 506 -4.25 -3.45 -21.79
C ALA A 506 -4.33 -2.68 -23.13
N TYR A 507 -3.45 -1.71 -23.37
CA TYR A 507 -3.45 -0.97 -24.64
C TYR A 507 -3.04 -1.83 -25.84
N ALA A 508 -2.23 -2.88 -25.62
CA ALA A 508 -1.96 -3.90 -26.63
C ALA A 508 -3.25 -4.61 -27.10
N VAL A 509 -4.15 -4.98 -26.18
CA VAL A 509 -5.48 -5.55 -26.53
C VAL A 509 -6.30 -4.57 -27.39
N ALA A 510 -6.27 -3.27 -27.05
CA ALA A 510 -6.99 -2.23 -27.79
C ALA A 510 -6.51 -2.07 -29.25
N LEU A 511 -5.22 -2.30 -29.52
CA LEU A 511 -4.62 -2.25 -30.85
C LEU A 511 -4.69 -3.60 -31.60
N ALA A 512 -4.60 -4.73 -30.89
CA ALA A 512 -4.62 -6.07 -31.47
C ALA A 512 -6.02 -6.47 -31.98
N LEU A 513 -7.08 -6.25 -31.19
CA LEU A 513 -8.43 -6.76 -31.51
C LEU A 513 -9.02 -6.24 -32.84
N PRO A 514 -8.79 -4.98 -33.27
CA PRO A 514 -9.14 -4.53 -34.61
C PRO A 514 -8.21 -5.09 -35.71
N ALA A 515 -6.93 -5.27 -35.40
CA ALA A 515 -5.91 -5.69 -36.37
C ALA A 515 -6.06 -7.17 -36.75
N LEU A 516 -6.25 -8.08 -35.79
CA LEU A 516 -6.42 -9.54 -35.97
C LEU A 516 -7.45 -9.90 -37.05
N ARG A 517 -8.54 -9.12 -37.14
CA ARG A 517 -9.59 -9.28 -38.17
C ARG A 517 -9.02 -9.24 -39.59
N HIS A 518 -8.07 -8.33 -39.81
CA HIS A 518 -7.46 -7.98 -41.09
C HIS A 518 -6.11 -8.66 -41.37
N PHE A 519 -5.67 -9.59 -40.51
CA PHE A 519 -4.42 -10.33 -40.70
C PHE A 519 -4.45 -11.18 -41.99
N ALA A 520 -3.52 -10.90 -42.91
CA ALA A 520 -3.16 -11.84 -43.97
C ALA A 520 -2.47 -13.07 -43.36
N LEU A 521 -2.38 -14.18 -44.12
CA LEU A 521 -1.77 -15.44 -43.67
C LEU A 521 -0.37 -15.23 -43.05
N ARG A 522 0.46 -14.40 -43.69
CA ARG A 522 1.82 -14.03 -43.21
C ARG A 522 1.85 -13.35 -41.83
N ASN A 523 0.77 -12.71 -41.40
CA ASN A 523 0.68 -12.07 -40.08
C ASN A 523 0.23 -13.07 -39.02
N TRP A 524 -0.62 -14.03 -39.38
CA TRP A 524 -0.97 -15.15 -38.50
C TRP A 524 0.24 -16.03 -38.22
N VAL A 525 0.98 -16.45 -39.27
CA VAL A 525 2.24 -17.22 -39.10
C VAL A 525 3.25 -16.50 -38.20
N ARG A 526 3.35 -15.18 -38.26
CA ARG A 526 4.22 -14.38 -37.36
C ARG A 526 3.72 -14.35 -35.91
N LEU A 527 2.42 -14.38 -35.69
CA LEU A 527 1.84 -14.53 -34.35
C LEU A 527 2.09 -15.95 -33.83
N ASP A 528 1.84 -16.98 -34.64
CA ASP A 528 2.06 -18.38 -34.28
C ASP A 528 3.54 -18.63 -33.90
N ILE A 529 4.51 -18.07 -34.64
CA ILE A 529 5.94 -18.11 -34.30
C ILE A 529 6.22 -17.40 -32.95
N GLY A 530 5.66 -16.21 -32.73
CA GLY A 530 5.85 -15.47 -31.47
C GLY A 530 5.27 -16.20 -30.26
N LEU A 531 4.12 -16.86 -30.43
CA LEU A 531 3.48 -17.67 -29.40
C LEU A 531 4.20 -19.01 -29.19
N ALA A 532 4.75 -19.64 -30.22
CA ALA A 532 5.61 -20.81 -30.09
C ALA A 532 6.91 -20.49 -29.33
N LEU A 533 7.51 -19.32 -29.57
CA LEU A 533 8.67 -18.83 -28.81
C LEU A 533 8.32 -18.53 -27.35
N LEU A 534 7.15 -17.93 -27.08
CA LEU A 534 6.65 -17.75 -25.70
C LEU A 534 6.41 -19.09 -25.00
N LEU A 535 5.83 -20.08 -25.70
CA LEU A 535 5.55 -21.41 -25.16
C LEU A 535 6.84 -22.20 -24.90
N ALA A 536 7.86 -22.06 -25.77
CA ALA A 536 9.19 -22.61 -25.56
C ALA A 536 9.91 -21.95 -24.39
N LEU A 537 9.83 -20.62 -24.25
CA LEU A 537 10.40 -19.89 -23.11
C LEU A 537 9.74 -20.29 -21.79
N LEU A 538 8.44 -20.54 -21.78
CA LEU A 538 7.75 -21.13 -20.62
C LEU A 538 8.30 -22.53 -20.30
N LEU A 539 8.44 -23.42 -21.29
CA LEU A 539 9.00 -24.78 -21.08
C LEU A 539 10.42 -24.81 -20.47
N LEU A 540 11.17 -23.71 -20.54
CA LEU A 540 12.49 -23.56 -19.93
C LEU A 540 12.42 -23.11 -18.45
N THR A 541 11.28 -22.65 -17.94
CA THR A 541 11.13 -22.29 -16.51
C THR A 541 11.15 -23.56 -15.64
N PRO A 542 12.12 -23.71 -14.71
CA PRO A 542 12.31 -24.94 -13.95
C PRO A 542 11.34 -25.03 -12.75
N THR A 543 10.04 -25.18 -13.00
CA THR A 543 9.01 -25.24 -11.95
C THR A 543 8.06 -26.43 -12.05
N LYS A 544 7.74 -27.02 -10.89
CA LYS A 544 6.76 -28.12 -10.75
C LYS A 544 5.37 -27.63 -10.31
N LYS A 545 5.17 -26.31 -10.11
CA LYS A 545 3.88 -25.77 -9.59
C LYS A 545 2.76 -25.81 -10.64
N LEU A 546 1.54 -26.18 -10.21
CA LEU A 546 0.38 -26.36 -11.09
C LEU A 546 0.01 -25.10 -11.89
N GLN A 547 0.11 -23.92 -11.26
CA GLN A 547 -0.14 -22.61 -11.86
C GLN A 547 0.59 -22.41 -13.21
N PHE A 548 1.83 -22.89 -13.31
CA PHE A 548 2.66 -22.74 -14.50
C PHE A 548 2.13 -23.62 -15.64
N TRP A 549 1.78 -24.88 -15.33
CA TRP A 549 1.21 -25.81 -16.30
C TRP A 549 -0.16 -25.38 -16.81
N VAL A 550 -0.96 -24.72 -15.98
CA VAL A 550 -2.25 -24.14 -16.41
C VAL A 550 -2.04 -22.93 -17.33
N VAL A 551 -1.08 -22.05 -17.05
CA VAL A 551 -0.75 -20.93 -17.94
C VAL A 551 -0.13 -21.42 -19.25
N PHE A 552 0.77 -22.41 -19.20
CA PHE A 552 1.28 -23.13 -20.37
C PHE A 552 0.13 -23.71 -21.21
N ALA A 553 -0.83 -24.39 -20.59
CA ALA A 553 -2.01 -24.94 -21.27
C ALA A 553 -2.89 -23.84 -21.89
N ILE A 554 -3.09 -22.71 -21.22
CA ILE A 554 -3.82 -21.55 -21.76
C ILE A 554 -3.11 -20.98 -22.99
N ILE A 555 -1.79 -20.78 -22.95
CA ILE A 555 -1.01 -20.31 -24.11
C ILE A 555 -1.03 -21.34 -25.25
N ALA A 556 -0.93 -22.65 -24.94
CA ALA A 556 -1.02 -23.73 -25.92
C ALA A 556 -2.39 -23.82 -26.59
N VAL A 557 -3.49 -23.65 -25.85
CA VAL A 557 -4.87 -23.60 -26.39
C VAL A 557 -5.06 -22.36 -27.26
N ILE A 558 -4.52 -21.19 -26.86
CA ILE A 558 -4.55 -19.98 -27.69
C ILE A 558 -3.76 -20.20 -28.99
N LEU A 559 -2.55 -20.77 -28.93
CA LEU A 559 -1.72 -21.10 -30.09
C LEU A 559 -2.42 -22.12 -31.03
N ALA A 560 -3.02 -23.19 -30.48
CA ALA A 560 -3.80 -24.14 -31.28
C ALA A 560 -4.99 -23.45 -31.98
N GLY A 561 -5.62 -22.49 -31.30
CA GLY A 561 -6.66 -21.63 -31.87
C GLY A 561 -6.15 -20.73 -33.00
N THR A 562 -4.99 -20.06 -32.84
CA THR A 562 -4.42 -19.21 -33.90
C THR A 562 -3.95 -20.05 -35.09
N VAL A 563 -3.23 -21.15 -34.87
CA VAL A 563 -2.81 -22.11 -35.91
C VAL A 563 -4.00 -22.67 -36.68
N THR A 564 -5.12 -22.97 -36.00
CA THR A 564 -6.36 -23.40 -36.68
C THR A 564 -6.90 -22.30 -37.60
N VAL A 565 -6.88 -21.03 -37.17
CA VAL A 565 -7.26 -19.88 -38.03
C VAL A 565 -6.26 -19.70 -39.18
N THR A 566 -4.96 -19.90 -38.96
CA THR A 566 -3.90 -19.89 -39.98
C THR A 566 -4.16 -20.94 -41.05
N PHE A 567 -4.43 -22.19 -40.65
CA PHE A 567 -4.72 -23.31 -41.54
C PHE A 567 -6.02 -23.09 -42.34
N LEU A 568 -7.10 -22.63 -41.69
CA LEU A 568 -8.37 -22.33 -42.36
C LEU A 568 -8.22 -21.17 -43.36
N ARG A 569 -7.48 -20.10 -43.01
CA ARG A 569 -7.18 -19.01 -43.95
C ARG A 569 -6.26 -19.46 -45.08
N GLY A 570 -5.31 -20.36 -44.83
CA GLY A 570 -4.47 -20.99 -45.85
C GLY A 570 -5.29 -21.78 -46.87
N ARG A 571 -6.18 -22.68 -46.40
CA ARG A 571 -7.13 -23.41 -47.25
C ARG A 571 -8.06 -22.48 -48.01
N GLN A 572 -8.60 -21.43 -47.37
CA GLN A 572 -9.45 -20.45 -48.06
C GLN A 572 -8.69 -19.63 -49.12
N GLN A 573 -7.42 -19.28 -48.86
CA GLN A 573 -6.58 -18.57 -49.84
C GLN A 573 -6.22 -19.47 -51.03
N HIS A 574 -5.97 -20.76 -50.80
CA HIS A 574 -5.73 -21.74 -51.86
C HIS A 574 -6.99 -21.99 -52.70
N ALA A 575 -8.15 -22.18 -52.06
CA ALA A 575 -9.43 -22.37 -52.74
C ALA A 575 -9.92 -21.13 -53.50
N ASN A 576 -9.69 -19.91 -52.99
CA ASN A 576 -10.07 -18.68 -53.70
C ASN A 576 -9.23 -18.38 -54.95
N ASN A 577 -8.17 -19.17 -55.23
CA ASN A 577 -7.44 -19.08 -56.49
C ASN A 577 -8.29 -19.55 -57.70
N THR A 578 -9.42 -20.24 -57.46
CA THR A 578 -10.42 -20.62 -58.48
C THR A 578 -11.74 -19.84 -58.34
N LYS A 579 -11.70 -18.54 -58.68
CA LYS A 579 -12.86 -17.68 -59.05
C LYS A 579 -14.06 -17.61 -58.06
N ARG A 580 -13.90 -16.92 -56.91
CA ARG A 580 -14.72 -15.73 -56.51
C ARG A 580 -14.39 -15.26 -55.08
N PRO A 581 -14.35 -13.94 -54.80
CA PRO A 581 -14.18 -13.43 -53.44
C PRO A 581 -15.48 -13.63 -52.62
N SER A 582 -15.47 -14.60 -51.71
CA SER A 582 -16.57 -14.85 -50.76
C SER A 582 -16.85 -13.63 -49.87
N ARG A 583 -18.11 -13.19 -49.76
CA ARG A 583 -18.52 -12.11 -48.83
C ARG A 583 -18.18 -12.52 -47.39
N GLY A 584 -17.21 -11.83 -46.79
CA GLY A 584 -16.62 -12.22 -45.50
C GLY A 584 -17.60 -12.36 -44.34
N CYS A 585 -17.32 -13.33 -43.46
CA CYS A 585 -18.21 -13.81 -42.41
C CYS A 585 -18.62 -12.72 -41.40
N ARG A 586 -19.81 -12.13 -41.60
CA ARG A 586 -20.44 -11.17 -40.68
C ARG A 586 -20.44 -11.58 -39.18
N PRO A 587 -20.68 -12.86 -38.76
CA PRO A 587 -20.64 -13.22 -37.34
C PRO A 587 -19.27 -12.96 -36.66
N PHE A 588 -18.15 -13.03 -37.39
CA PHE A 588 -16.81 -12.81 -36.82
C PHE A 588 -16.61 -11.40 -36.24
N ARG A 589 -17.40 -10.41 -36.68
CA ARG A 589 -17.37 -9.03 -36.17
C ARG A 589 -17.72 -8.93 -34.68
N HIS A 590 -18.57 -9.84 -34.19
CA HIS A 590 -19.11 -9.86 -32.83
C HIS A 590 -18.61 -11.05 -31.99
N ALA A 591 -18.37 -12.20 -32.62
CA ALA A 591 -17.85 -13.38 -31.92
C ALA A 591 -16.45 -13.17 -31.31
N LEU A 592 -15.51 -12.53 -32.03
CA LEU A 592 -14.13 -12.41 -31.57
C LEU A 592 -13.99 -11.58 -30.25
N PRO A 593 -14.61 -10.39 -30.08
CA PRO A 593 -14.58 -9.69 -28.79
C PRO A 593 -15.22 -10.47 -27.64
N ILE A 594 -16.30 -11.22 -27.91
CA ILE A 594 -16.97 -12.04 -26.89
C ILE A 594 -16.04 -13.18 -26.44
N ALA A 595 -15.41 -13.89 -27.38
CA ALA A 595 -14.43 -14.93 -27.08
C ALA A 595 -13.22 -14.37 -26.30
N VAL A 596 -12.69 -13.20 -26.68
CA VAL A 596 -11.61 -12.52 -25.95
C VAL A 596 -12.04 -12.08 -24.54
N THR A 597 -13.31 -11.70 -24.35
CA THR A 597 -13.86 -11.37 -23.02
C THR A 597 -13.94 -12.61 -22.14
N PHE A 598 -14.45 -13.74 -22.64
CA PHE A 598 -14.46 -15.00 -21.90
C PHE A 598 -13.05 -15.54 -21.62
N LEU A 599 -12.10 -15.40 -22.57
CA LEU A 599 -10.71 -15.79 -22.36
C LEU A 599 -10.02 -14.94 -21.28
N LEU A 600 -10.28 -13.63 -21.24
CA LEU A 600 -9.80 -12.75 -20.17
C LEU A 600 -10.30 -13.22 -18.80
N ILE A 601 -11.63 -13.33 -18.64
CA ILE A 601 -12.24 -13.74 -17.36
C ILE A 601 -11.76 -15.13 -16.94
N GLY A 602 -11.81 -16.11 -17.85
CA GLY A 602 -11.44 -17.49 -17.56
C GLY A 602 -9.96 -17.68 -17.24
N SER A 603 -9.04 -17.05 -17.99
CA SER A 603 -7.60 -17.18 -17.72
C SER A 603 -7.18 -16.45 -16.45
N SER A 604 -7.69 -15.24 -16.20
CA SER A 604 -7.44 -14.54 -14.93
C SER A 604 -8.03 -15.29 -13.74
N THR A 605 -9.27 -15.78 -13.84
CA THR A 605 -9.89 -16.55 -12.74
C THR A 605 -9.10 -17.81 -12.44
N ALA A 606 -8.67 -18.59 -13.45
CA ALA A 606 -7.85 -19.78 -13.23
C ALA A 606 -6.48 -19.45 -12.62
N SER A 607 -5.82 -18.38 -13.06
CA SER A 607 -4.54 -17.92 -12.49
C SER A 607 -4.68 -17.53 -11.01
N TYR A 608 -5.69 -16.73 -10.67
CA TYR A 608 -5.90 -16.26 -9.29
C TYR A 608 -6.47 -17.35 -8.36
N ASP A 609 -7.33 -18.23 -8.84
CA ASP A 609 -7.83 -19.40 -8.08
C ASP A 609 -6.68 -20.31 -7.64
N ILE A 610 -5.80 -20.70 -8.58
CA ILE A 610 -4.68 -21.59 -8.26
C ILE A 610 -3.71 -20.90 -7.30
N LEU A 611 -3.41 -19.61 -7.52
CA LEU A 611 -2.54 -18.79 -6.68
C LEU A 611 -3.00 -18.77 -5.22
N LEU A 612 -4.28 -18.46 -5.00
CA LEU A 612 -4.95 -18.43 -3.70
C LEU A 612 -5.07 -19.83 -3.07
N SER A 613 -5.23 -20.87 -3.89
CA SER A 613 -5.34 -22.26 -3.43
C SER A 613 -4.04 -22.84 -2.87
N ARG A 614 -4.16 -23.94 -2.11
CA ARG A 614 -3.02 -24.77 -1.65
C ARG A 614 -2.19 -25.38 -2.80
N HIS A 615 -2.65 -25.36 -4.06
CA HIS A 615 -1.89 -25.84 -5.22
C HIS A 615 -0.94 -24.78 -5.82
N GLY A 616 -1.09 -23.51 -5.43
CA GLY A 616 -0.21 -22.40 -5.78
C GLY A 616 0.66 -21.99 -4.60
N TYR A 617 0.15 -21.04 -3.80
CA TYR A 617 0.84 -20.48 -2.63
C TYR A 617 -0.03 -20.42 -1.37
N GLY A 618 -1.31 -20.83 -1.44
CA GLY A 618 -2.18 -20.91 -0.27
C GLY A 618 -2.57 -19.57 0.35
N THR A 619 -2.29 -18.45 -0.33
CA THR A 619 -2.42 -17.08 0.23
C THR A 619 -3.82 -16.72 0.71
N LEU A 620 -4.85 -17.50 0.35
CA LEU A 620 -6.20 -17.39 0.91
C LEU A 620 -6.25 -17.58 2.45
N SER A 621 -5.24 -18.19 3.07
CA SER A 621 -5.19 -18.35 4.53
C SER A 621 -4.94 -17.03 5.29
N THR A 622 -4.32 -16.02 4.66
CA THR A 622 -3.99 -14.72 5.29
C THR A 622 -5.04 -13.65 5.05
N PHE A 623 -6.27 -14.06 4.71
CA PHE A 623 -7.43 -13.19 4.61
C PHE A 623 -8.37 -13.45 5.78
N MET A 624 -8.99 -12.41 6.32
CA MET A 624 -9.91 -12.56 7.44
C MET A 624 -11.09 -13.46 7.06
N ARG A 625 -11.64 -14.20 8.03
CA ARG A 625 -12.93 -14.88 7.89
C ARG A 625 -14.01 -13.84 7.59
N SER A 626 -14.99 -14.17 6.74
CA SER A 626 -16.05 -13.22 6.39
C SER A 626 -17.17 -13.22 7.42
N GLY A 627 -17.72 -12.04 7.69
CA GLY A 627 -18.75 -11.79 8.69
C GLY A 627 -18.22 -11.83 10.12
N THR A 628 -16.92 -11.57 10.31
CA THR A 628 -16.27 -11.58 11.63
C THR A 628 -15.33 -10.40 11.86
N LEU A 629 -15.11 -9.49 10.89
CA LEU A 629 -14.11 -8.43 11.09
C LEU A 629 -14.49 -7.43 12.17
N TYR A 630 -15.78 -7.07 12.26
CA TYR A 630 -16.27 -6.17 13.30
C TYR A 630 -16.00 -6.78 14.68
N ASP A 631 -16.45 -8.01 14.90
CA ASP A 631 -16.22 -8.79 16.11
C ASP A 631 -14.72 -8.98 16.41
N TYR A 632 -13.85 -9.05 15.39
CA TYR A 632 -12.39 -9.16 15.57
C TYR A 632 -11.69 -7.84 15.92
N THR A 633 -12.20 -6.68 15.50
CA THR A 633 -11.64 -5.37 15.93
C THR A 633 -12.20 -4.94 17.28
N HIS A 634 -13.43 -5.32 17.60
CA HIS A 634 -14.08 -5.15 18.90
C HIS A 634 -13.93 -6.41 19.77
N ALA A 635 -12.88 -7.19 19.50
CA ALA A 635 -12.65 -8.49 20.14
C ALA A 635 -12.22 -8.39 21.60
N MET A 636 -11.85 -7.21 22.08
CA MET A 636 -11.46 -6.98 23.46
C MET A 636 -12.72 -6.60 24.25
N PRO A 637 -13.22 -7.45 25.17
CA PRO A 637 -14.44 -7.21 25.92
C PRO A 637 -14.23 -6.14 27.02
N LEU A 638 -13.93 -4.92 26.57
CA LEU A 638 -13.66 -3.75 27.40
C LEU A 638 -14.79 -2.72 27.33
N GLU A 639 -15.66 -2.79 26.31
CA GLU A 639 -16.72 -1.81 26.04
C GLU A 639 -17.63 -1.58 27.27
N ASP A 640 -18.05 -2.65 27.94
CA ASP A 640 -18.89 -2.59 29.15
C ASP A 640 -18.17 -1.98 30.38
N HIS A 641 -16.84 -1.82 30.33
CA HIS A 641 -15.98 -1.29 31.42
C HIS A 641 -15.34 0.07 31.08
N LEU A 642 -15.56 0.63 29.88
CA LEU A 642 -14.94 1.90 29.47
C LEU A 642 -15.34 3.09 30.35
N ASP A 643 -16.57 3.08 30.88
CA ASP A 643 -17.08 4.11 31.81
C ASP A 643 -16.44 4.04 33.21
N GLU A 644 -15.76 2.94 33.55
CA GLU A 644 -15.06 2.74 34.83
C GLU A 644 -13.55 3.08 34.75
N ILE A 645 -13.03 3.32 33.55
CA ILE A 645 -11.62 3.60 33.30
C ILE A 645 -11.34 5.11 33.43
N ASP A 646 -10.43 5.47 34.34
CA ASP A 646 -10.03 6.85 34.56
C ASP A 646 -9.31 7.41 33.30
N THR A 647 -9.99 8.30 32.60
CA THR A 647 -9.51 8.82 31.31
C THR A 647 -8.25 9.69 31.42
N ASN A 648 -7.79 10.03 32.63
CA ASN A 648 -6.52 10.72 32.87
C ASN A 648 -5.29 9.80 32.74
N TYR A 649 -5.50 8.54 32.35
CA TYR A 649 -4.50 7.50 32.21
C TYR A 649 -4.63 6.74 30.88
N ARG A 650 -3.70 5.81 30.66
CA ARG A 650 -3.62 4.91 29.51
C ARG A 650 -3.80 3.45 29.89
N ILE A 651 -4.04 2.64 28.86
CA ILE A 651 -4.05 1.18 28.92
C ILE A 651 -2.91 0.62 28.05
N ASP A 652 -1.96 -0.12 28.64
CA ASP A 652 -0.98 -0.92 27.88
C ASP A 652 -1.45 -2.37 27.68
N ARG A 653 -0.85 -3.07 26.70
CA ARG A 653 -1.07 -4.49 26.40
C ARG A 653 0.09 -5.09 25.62
N SER A 654 0.48 -6.32 25.97
CA SER A 654 1.39 -7.14 25.16
C SER A 654 0.66 -7.92 24.05
N ASP A 655 -0.57 -8.38 24.31
CA ASP A 655 -1.33 -9.22 23.38
C ASP A 655 -1.88 -8.41 22.20
N ILE A 656 -1.36 -8.71 21.00
CA ILE A 656 -1.73 -8.12 19.71
C ILE A 656 -2.57 -9.04 18.82
N SER A 657 -3.04 -10.18 19.32
CA SER A 657 -3.79 -11.17 18.53
C SER A 657 -5.11 -10.62 17.95
N THR A 658 -5.78 -9.74 18.69
CA THR A 658 -6.93 -8.95 18.21
C THR A 658 -6.56 -8.04 17.04
N GLY A 659 -5.41 -7.36 17.12
CA GLY A 659 -4.84 -6.50 16.10
C GLY A 659 -4.03 -5.35 16.68
N ARG A 660 -3.77 -4.33 15.86
CA ARG A 660 -3.22 -3.02 16.22
C ARG A 660 -4.16 -1.89 15.81
N ASN A 661 -3.98 -0.71 16.41
CA ASN A 661 -4.93 0.40 16.42
C ASN A 661 -6.27 0.00 17.07
N VAL A 662 -6.24 -0.91 18.04
CA VAL A 662 -7.46 -1.39 18.72
C VAL A 662 -7.98 -0.32 19.67
N SER A 663 -7.09 0.37 20.38
CA SER A 663 -7.41 1.56 21.17
C SER A 663 -8.09 2.66 20.35
N PHE A 664 -7.63 2.87 19.11
CA PHE A 664 -8.17 3.87 18.20
C PHE A 664 -9.59 3.51 17.71
N GLY A 665 -9.88 2.21 17.52
CA GLY A 665 -11.22 1.73 17.20
C GLY A 665 -12.17 1.72 18.41
N LEU A 666 -11.70 1.29 19.59
CA LEU A 666 -12.51 1.18 20.81
C LEU A 666 -12.62 2.49 21.62
N GLY A 667 -11.96 3.57 21.20
CA GLY A 667 -12.13 4.90 21.80
C GLY A 667 -11.36 5.17 23.10
N TYR A 668 -10.42 4.31 23.51
CA TYR A 668 -9.62 4.49 24.72
C TYR A 668 -8.19 4.97 24.43
N LYS A 669 -7.54 5.59 25.44
CA LYS A 669 -6.14 6.03 25.38
C LYS A 669 -5.20 4.82 25.51
N GLY A 670 -4.78 4.24 24.39
CA GLY A 670 -3.92 3.05 24.37
C GLY A 670 -2.42 3.36 24.32
N MET A 671 -1.63 2.35 23.98
CA MET A 671 -0.19 2.45 23.65
C MET A 671 0.19 1.59 22.43
N ASP A 672 -0.78 1.04 21.69
CA ASP A 672 -0.56 0.28 20.45
C ASP A 672 -0.76 1.12 19.18
N TYR A 673 0.09 0.90 18.19
CA TYR A 673 0.15 1.75 16.99
C TYR A 673 0.60 1.01 15.74
N TYR A 674 -0.03 1.36 14.62
CA TYR A 674 0.44 1.05 13.27
C TYR A 674 -0.05 2.10 12.28
N SER A 675 0.86 2.83 11.64
CA SER A 675 0.57 3.64 10.46
C SER A 675 1.86 3.81 9.65
N SER A 676 1.78 4.20 8.37
CA SER A 676 3.01 4.51 7.59
C SER A 676 3.51 5.94 7.77
N MET A 677 2.63 6.85 8.21
CA MET A 677 3.01 8.11 8.83
C MET A 677 3.09 7.89 10.35
N TYR A 678 4.04 8.48 11.05
CA TYR A 678 4.24 8.38 12.51
C TYR A 678 5.02 9.60 13.00
N ASN A 679 4.99 9.84 14.31
CA ASN A 679 5.79 10.89 14.96
C ASN A 679 7.25 10.42 15.16
N GLN A 680 8.21 11.14 14.55
CA GLN A 680 9.64 10.79 14.64
C GLN A 680 10.23 11.03 16.04
N ASN A 681 9.76 12.03 16.80
CA ASN A 681 10.27 12.28 18.16
C ASN A 681 9.95 11.11 19.09
N LEU A 682 8.79 10.49 18.91
CA LEU A 682 8.39 9.29 19.63
C LEU A 682 9.20 8.05 19.20
N ASP A 683 9.50 7.88 17.91
CA ASP A 683 10.40 6.81 17.44
C ASP A 683 11.82 6.98 18.02
N ASN A 684 12.31 8.21 18.11
CA ASN A 684 13.59 8.53 18.75
C ASN A 684 13.57 8.16 20.24
N PHE A 685 12.55 8.57 21.01
CA PHE A 685 12.36 8.11 22.39
C PHE A 685 12.38 6.58 22.52
N ARG A 686 11.67 5.84 21.64
CA ARG A 686 11.64 4.37 21.67
C ARG A 686 12.97 3.71 21.28
N ARG A 687 13.75 4.35 20.41
CA ARG A 687 15.11 3.93 20.02
C ARG A 687 16.09 4.15 21.18
N ASP A 688 16.05 5.32 21.79
CA ASP A 688 17.01 5.74 22.83
C ASP A 688 16.75 5.00 24.16
N MET A 689 15.50 4.59 24.42
CA MET A 689 15.10 3.66 25.49
C MET A 689 15.33 2.18 25.13
N GLY A 690 15.87 1.88 23.94
CA GLY A 690 16.18 0.53 23.46
C GLY A 690 15.00 -0.44 23.52
N ILE A 691 13.78 0.01 23.19
CA ILE A 691 12.58 -0.81 23.42
C ILE A 691 12.55 -1.99 22.45
N ALA A 692 12.77 -3.20 23.00
CA ALA A 692 12.90 -4.44 22.26
C ALA A 692 11.56 -5.07 21.84
N ASP A 693 10.68 -4.30 21.19
CA ASP A 693 9.39 -4.77 20.65
C ASP A 693 9.44 -5.10 19.16
N ASN A 694 9.66 -4.10 18.31
CA ASN A 694 9.64 -4.20 16.86
C ASN A 694 10.73 -3.32 16.26
N ALA A 695 11.54 -3.89 15.36
CA ALA A 695 12.57 -3.17 14.60
C ALA A 695 12.03 -2.10 13.64
N THR A 696 10.71 -2.05 13.45
CA THR A 696 10.03 -1.12 12.55
C THR A 696 9.67 0.19 13.26
N ASN A 697 10.13 1.33 12.76
CA ASN A 697 9.87 2.67 13.34
C ASN A 697 8.38 3.01 13.55
N PHE A 698 7.54 2.42 12.70
CA PHE A 698 6.15 2.85 12.46
C PHE A 698 5.11 1.79 12.89
N ILE A 699 5.54 0.79 13.66
CA ILE A 699 4.70 -0.26 14.24
C ILE A 699 5.24 -0.58 15.64
N TYR A 700 4.46 -0.33 16.68
CA TYR A 700 4.88 -0.59 18.07
C TYR A 700 3.70 -0.92 18.98
N ASN A 701 3.98 -1.51 20.14
CA ASN A 701 2.99 -1.62 21.22
C ASN A 701 3.65 -1.55 22.59
N GLY A 702 3.13 -0.66 23.42
CA GLY A 702 3.50 -0.53 24.82
C GLY A 702 4.93 -0.11 25.05
N VAL A 703 5.44 -0.39 26.25
CA VAL A 703 6.86 -0.17 26.59
C VAL A 703 7.58 -1.45 27.02
N GLN A 704 7.00 -2.62 26.70
CA GLN A 704 7.45 -3.94 27.15
C GLN A 704 7.39 -4.10 28.69
N GLY A 705 6.36 -3.51 29.30
CA GLY A 705 5.99 -3.71 30.70
C GLY A 705 7.10 -3.34 31.67
N ARG A 706 7.64 -2.12 31.55
CA ARG A 706 8.78 -1.62 32.35
C ARG A 706 8.24 -0.62 33.37
N LEU A 707 8.40 -0.90 34.66
CA LEU A 707 7.67 -0.20 35.73
C LEU A 707 7.76 1.33 35.65
N ALA A 708 8.95 1.87 35.41
CA ALA A 708 9.18 3.31 35.32
C ALA A 708 8.53 3.94 34.06
N LEU A 709 8.59 3.26 32.91
CA LEU A 709 8.02 3.78 31.66
C LEU A 709 6.49 3.66 31.65
N ASP A 710 5.94 2.55 32.12
CA ASP A 710 4.51 2.39 32.37
C ASP A 710 3.99 3.56 33.23
N ALA A 711 4.65 3.82 34.37
CA ALA A 711 4.20 4.83 35.32
C ALA A 711 4.29 6.27 34.79
N ILE A 712 5.42 6.68 34.20
CA ILE A 712 5.62 8.05 33.66
C ILE A 712 4.74 8.31 32.43
N LEU A 713 4.48 7.28 31.62
CA LEU A 713 3.65 7.39 30.43
C LEU A 713 2.16 7.15 30.73
N GLY A 714 1.81 7.11 32.01
CA GLY A 714 0.45 7.06 32.53
C GLY A 714 -0.28 5.75 32.28
N ALA A 715 0.42 4.65 32.02
CA ALA A 715 -0.17 3.32 32.01
C ALA A 715 -0.58 2.95 33.45
N ARG A 716 -1.83 3.25 33.79
CA ARG A 716 -2.47 2.81 35.04
C ARG A 716 -3.11 1.45 34.86
N TYR A 717 -3.58 1.16 33.65
CA TYR A 717 -4.29 -0.06 33.31
C TYR A 717 -3.45 -0.93 32.37
N TYR A 718 -3.54 -2.25 32.54
CA TYR A 718 -2.86 -3.21 31.67
C TYR A 718 -3.82 -4.35 31.31
N ILE A 719 -3.83 -4.74 30.04
CA ILE A 719 -4.64 -5.86 29.54
C ILE A 719 -3.74 -7.00 29.09
N ALA A 720 -3.89 -8.14 29.76
CA ALA A 720 -3.26 -9.41 29.41
C ALA A 720 -4.33 -10.42 29.01
N SER A 721 -3.95 -11.39 28.16
CA SER A 721 -4.74 -12.61 27.99
C SER A 721 -4.16 -13.76 28.80
N GLN A 722 -4.91 -14.85 28.90
CA GLN A 722 -4.47 -16.13 29.49
C GLN A 722 -3.12 -16.65 28.95
N ASN A 723 -2.66 -16.20 27.78
CA ASN A 723 -1.41 -16.60 27.14
C ASN A 723 -0.26 -15.60 27.37
N THR A 724 -0.50 -14.46 28.03
CA THR A 724 0.49 -13.38 28.24
C THR A 724 0.52 -12.91 29.70
N LEU A 725 0.14 -13.79 30.64
CA LEU A 725 0.13 -13.48 32.07
C LEU A 725 1.54 -13.24 32.64
N ASP A 726 2.56 -13.81 31.99
CA ASP A 726 3.99 -13.64 32.27
C ASP A 726 4.54 -12.27 31.84
N THR A 727 3.74 -11.45 31.13
CA THR A 727 4.13 -10.10 30.71
C THR A 727 3.45 -8.99 31.53
N VAL A 728 2.63 -9.34 32.52
CA VAL A 728 2.01 -8.37 33.43
C VAL A 728 3.14 -7.70 34.24
N PRO A 729 3.26 -6.35 34.23
CA PRO A 729 4.40 -5.69 34.87
C PRO A 729 4.31 -5.73 36.40
N TYR A 730 5.43 -5.43 37.07
CA TYR A 730 5.43 -5.29 38.53
C TYR A 730 4.44 -4.21 39.01
N GLY A 731 3.86 -4.40 40.20
CA GLY A 731 2.97 -3.43 40.84
C GLY A 731 1.50 -3.54 40.43
N TYR A 732 1.22 -4.04 39.23
CA TYR A 732 -0.14 -4.28 38.75
C TYR A 732 -0.87 -5.39 39.52
N ARG A 733 -2.18 -5.20 39.71
CA ARG A 733 -3.08 -6.15 40.36
C ARG A 733 -4.28 -6.40 39.47
N LYS A 734 -4.76 -7.65 39.38
CA LYS A 734 -5.97 -7.95 38.60
C LYS A 734 -7.15 -7.21 39.22
N LEU A 735 -7.76 -6.33 38.42
CA LEU A 735 -8.98 -5.61 38.74
C LEU A 735 -10.19 -6.48 38.37
N GLU A 736 -10.24 -6.97 37.13
CA GLU A 736 -11.43 -7.66 36.61
C GLU A 736 -11.11 -8.78 35.60
N ASP A 737 -12.11 -9.64 35.39
CA ASP A 737 -12.14 -10.70 34.39
C ASP A 737 -13.04 -10.29 33.22
N LEU A 738 -12.43 -9.91 32.10
CA LEU A 738 -13.16 -9.42 30.92
C LEU A 738 -13.79 -10.58 30.11
N GLY A 739 -13.43 -11.84 30.41
CA GLY A 739 -14.02 -13.02 29.80
C GLY A 739 -13.43 -13.44 28.45
N GLU A 740 -14.08 -14.41 27.79
CA GLU A 740 -13.60 -15.04 26.55
C GLU A 740 -13.94 -14.22 25.30
N SER A 741 -12.92 -13.91 24.51
CA SER A 741 -13.00 -13.19 23.23
C SER A 741 -13.27 -14.13 22.04
N VAL A 742 -13.71 -13.57 20.90
CA VAL A 742 -13.90 -14.30 19.62
C VAL A 742 -12.62 -14.90 19.03
N ASN A 743 -11.44 -14.61 19.58
CA ASN A 743 -10.19 -15.31 19.26
C ASN A 743 -9.95 -16.59 20.09
N GLY A 744 -10.76 -16.87 21.11
CA GLY A 744 -10.61 -18.01 22.03
C GLY A 744 -9.69 -17.74 23.24
N ASN A 745 -9.30 -16.48 23.47
CA ASN A 745 -8.52 -16.07 24.64
C ASN A 745 -9.43 -15.44 25.69
N THR A 746 -9.25 -15.82 26.96
CA THR A 746 -9.77 -15.06 28.10
C THR A 746 -8.90 -13.83 28.33
N TYR A 747 -9.51 -12.66 28.54
CA TYR A 747 -8.83 -11.39 28.84
C TYR A 747 -9.07 -10.93 30.27
N TYR A 748 -8.09 -10.22 30.83
CA TYR A 748 -8.12 -9.73 32.20
C TYR A 748 -7.62 -8.27 32.26
N LEU A 749 -8.30 -7.46 33.06
CA LEU A 749 -7.91 -6.07 33.31
C LEU A 749 -7.11 -6.00 34.61
N TYR A 750 -6.00 -5.26 34.59
CA TYR A 750 -5.14 -4.99 35.72
C TYR A 750 -5.04 -3.48 35.97
N GLU A 751 -4.84 -3.08 37.23
CA GLU A 751 -4.57 -1.70 37.65
C GLU A 751 -3.25 -1.63 38.45
N SER A 752 -2.46 -0.57 38.23
CA SER A 752 -1.33 -0.19 39.09
C SER A 752 -1.61 1.12 39.82
N SER A 753 -1.23 1.19 41.11
CA SER A 753 -1.30 2.41 41.91
C SER A 753 -0.10 3.36 41.71
N THR A 754 0.87 3.01 40.88
CA THR A 754 2.14 3.76 40.72
C THR A 754 2.15 4.73 39.53
N ALA A 755 1.08 4.76 38.73
CA ALA A 755 1.02 5.58 37.54
C ALA A 755 0.84 7.08 37.84
N LEU A 756 1.42 7.93 37.00
CA LEU A 756 1.22 9.37 36.99
C LEU A 756 0.14 9.75 35.96
N PRO A 757 -0.66 10.81 36.20
CA PRO A 757 -1.61 11.31 35.20
C PRO A 757 -0.87 11.85 33.97
N LEU A 758 -1.57 12.03 32.84
CA LEU A 758 -0.90 12.39 31.57
C LEU A 758 -0.26 13.78 31.54
N ALA A 759 -0.48 14.62 32.56
CA ALA A 759 0.34 15.79 32.85
C ALA A 759 0.73 15.80 34.34
N PHE A 760 2.00 16.05 34.65
CA PHE A 760 2.51 16.16 36.02
C PHE A 760 3.71 17.10 36.13
N VAL A 761 4.06 17.52 37.35
CA VAL A 761 5.15 18.47 37.62
C VAL A 761 6.48 17.77 37.93
N TYR A 762 7.58 18.23 37.31
CA TYR A 762 8.95 18.00 37.78
C TYR A 762 9.53 19.25 38.46
N ASP A 763 10.25 19.04 39.55
CA ASP A 763 10.95 20.10 40.31
C ASP A 763 12.40 20.34 39.84
N SER A 764 12.84 19.64 38.78
CA SER A 764 14.17 19.79 38.18
C SER A 764 14.21 19.27 36.74
N ALA A 765 15.19 19.76 35.98
CA ALA A 765 15.51 19.30 34.64
C ALA A 765 17.00 18.94 34.49
N ILE A 766 17.33 18.17 33.46
CA ILE A 766 18.71 17.87 33.02
C ILE A 766 18.84 18.07 31.51
N PRO A 767 20.01 18.51 31.00
CA PRO A 767 20.23 18.65 29.56
C PRO A 767 20.26 17.29 28.86
N PHE A 768 19.80 17.25 27.61
CA PHE A 768 19.81 16.05 26.78
C PHE A 768 21.21 15.44 26.64
N SER A 769 22.28 16.24 26.64
CA SER A 769 23.68 15.76 26.59
C SER A 769 24.08 14.88 27.78
N THR A 770 23.70 15.26 29.01
CA THR A 770 23.96 14.46 30.22
C THR A 770 23.07 13.21 30.24
N TYR A 771 21.86 13.27 29.66
CA TYR A 771 21.00 12.10 29.47
C TYR A 771 21.53 11.14 28.38
N GLU A 772 22.01 11.65 27.25
CA GLU A 772 22.45 10.87 26.08
C GLU A 772 23.55 9.86 26.43
N ALA A 773 24.47 10.27 27.32
CA ALA A 773 25.59 9.45 27.80
C ALA A 773 25.20 8.24 28.67
N LEU A 774 23.95 8.14 29.13
CA LEU A 774 23.46 7.05 30.00
C LEU A 774 23.05 5.80 29.19
N THR A 775 23.14 4.60 29.78
CA THR A 775 22.54 3.38 29.19
C THR A 775 20.99 3.45 29.22
N PRO A 776 20.26 2.71 28.36
CA PRO A 776 18.79 2.78 28.32
C PRO A 776 18.07 2.50 29.67
N PRO A 777 18.54 1.58 30.54
CA PRO A 777 17.98 1.42 31.89
C PRO A 777 18.28 2.61 32.83
N GLU A 778 19.47 3.21 32.73
CA GLU A 778 19.81 4.43 33.48
C GLU A 778 19.00 5.65 33.02
N LYS A 779 18.81 5.80 31.70
CA LYS A 779 17.89 6.79 31.09
C LYS A 779 16.48 6.67 31.65
N GLN A 780 16.00 5.43 31.79
CA GLN A 780 14.70 5.09 32.37
C GLN A 780 14.60 5.44 33.87
N GLU A 781 15.67 5.30 34.65
CA GLU A 781 15.68 5.80 36.04
C GLU A 781 15.72 7.34 36.08
N ALA A 782 16.57 7.98 35.27
CA ALA A 782 16.77 9.43 35.29
C ALA A 782 15.45 10.20 35.06
N ILE A 783 14.60 9.75 34.13
CA ILE A 783 13.29 10.37 33.89
C ILE A 783 12.27 10.15 35.01
N THR A 784 12.52 9.28 36.00
CA THR A 784 11.69 9.23 37.23
C THR A 784 12.00 10.38 38.20
N ARG A 785 13.00 11.22 37.90
CA ARG A 785 13.57 12.21 38.85
C ARG A 785 13.66 13.63 38.29
N ALA A 786 13.98 13.77 36.99
CA ALA A 786 14.08 15.07 36.32
C ALA A 786 13.52 15.01 34.89
N CYS A 787 13.08 16.16 34.39
CA CYS A 787 12.71 16.34 32.99
C CYS A 787 13.97 16.45 32.11
N VAL A 788 14.03 15.75 30.98
CA VAL A 788 15.16 15.87 30.02
C VAL A 788 14.81 16.89 28.94
N LEU A 789 15.61 17.94 28.78
CA LEU A 789 15.33 19.05 27.85
C LEU A 789 16.38 19.14 26.72
N GLU A 790 15.94 19.50 25.51
CA GLU A 790 16.81 19.60 24.32
C GLU A 790 17.75 20.81 24.34
N GLU A 791 17.29 21.96 24.85
CA GLU A 791 18.14 23.11 25.20
C GLU A 791 18.04 23.38 26.71
N SER A 792 19.17 23.68 27.35
CA SER A 792 19.27 24.13 28.74
C SER A 792 20.53 24.98 28.89
N GLU A 793 20.45 26.12 29.58
CA GLU A 793 21.62 26.98 29.83
C GLU A 793 22.57 26.43 30.91
N ALA A 794 22.25 25.29 31.52
CA ALA A 794 23.17 24.58 32.41
C ALA A 794 24.42 24.13 31.63
N GLU A 795 25.60 24.39 32.20
CA GLU A 795 26.84 23.76 31.70
C GLU A 795 26.71 22.22 31.81
N ALA A 796 27.49 21.48 31.01
CA ALA A 796 27.39 20.03 30.86
C ALA A 796 27.96 19.26 32.08
N ASP A 797 27.33 19.46 33.24
CA ASP A 797 27.64 18.84 34.52
C ASP A 797 27.10 17.42 34.64
N ALA A 798 27.65 16.70 35.61
CA ALA A 798 27.18 15.37 36.01
C ALA A 798 25.75 15.43 36.56
N LEU A 799 25.05 14.28 36.54
CA LEU A 799 23.69 14.17 37.09
C LEU A 799 23.60 14.76 38.51
N PRO A 800 22.57 15.57 38.82
CA PRO A 800 22.38 16.16 40.15
C PRO A 800 21.97 15.12 41.23
N PHE A 801 21.91 13.84 40.86
CA PHE A 801 21.60 12.72 41.73
C PHE A 801 22.37 11.47 41.31
N SER A 802 22.68 10.59 42.26
CA SER A 802 23.20 9.25 41.99
C SER A 802 22.06 8.31 41.57
N LEU A 803 22.23 7.62 40.44
CA LEU A 803 21.37 6.52 40.02
C LEU A 803 21.57 5.29 40.92
N GLN A 804 20.59 4.39 41.00
CA GLN A 804 20.66 3.11 41.72
C GLN A 804 20.63 1.90 40.79
N THR A 805 20.31 2.10 39.51
CA THR A 805 20.49 1.13 38.43
C THR A 805 21.97 0.76 38.33
N THR A 806 22.29 -0.54 38.31
CA THR A 806 23.67 -1.03 38.17
C THR A 806 23.87 -1.76 36.85
N VAL A 807 24.99 -1.50 36.19
CA VAL A 807 25.36 -2.05 34.88
C VAL A 807 26.65 -2.86 35.00
N GLU A 808 26.70 -4.03 34.35
CA GLU A 808 27.88 -4.90 34.31
C GLU A 808 28.02 -5.58 32.94
N GLU A 809 29.22 -5.55 32.37
CA GLU A 809 29.54 -6.25 31.12
C GLU A 809 29.35 -7.77 31.25
N ALA A 810 28.66 -8.38 30.30
CA ALA A 810 28.21 -9.76 30.42
C ALA A 810 29.35 -10.76 30.17
N THR A 811 29.52 -11.72 31.06
CA THR A 811 30.41 -12.87 30.79
C THR A 811 29.70 -13.85 29.85
N VAL A 812 29.99 -13.70 28.55
CA VAL A 812 29.41 -14.52 27.47
C VAL A 812 30.23 -15.80 27.26
N SER A 813 29.54 -16.93 27.12
CA SER A 813 30.11 -18.21 26.70
C SER A 813 29.38 -18.74 25.45
N THR A 814 30.11 -19.33 24.51
CA THR A 814 29.56 -19.76 23.21
C THR A 814 29.10 -21.21 23.22
N GLY A 815 27.85 -21.45 22.83
CA GLY A 815 27.35 -22.79 22.52
C GLY A 815 27.87 -23.31 21.17
N GLU A 816 27.50 -24.54 20.82
CA GLU A 816 27.89 -25.12 19.53
C GLU A 816 27.33 -24.28 18.37
N GLY A 817 28.22 -23.75 17.53
CA GLY A 817 27.88 -23.05 16.30
C GLY A 817 27.88 -21.53 16.38
N ALA A 818 28.16 -20.94 17.54
CA ALA A 818 28.47 -19.51 17.69
C ALA A 818 29.96 -19.31 18.02
N THR A 819 30.54 -18.19 17.60
CA THR A 819 31.93 -17.80 17.91
C THR A 819 32.01 -16.30 18.17
N LEU A 820 32.64 -15.90 19.28
CA LEU A 820 32.92 -14.49 19.57
C LEU A 820 34.23 -14.05 18.91
N ARG A 821 34.22 -12.85 18.33
CA ARG A 821 35.35 -12.05 17.85
C ARG A 821 35.16 -10.62 18.40
N ASP A 822 36.15 -9.74 18.28
CA ASP A 822 36.10 -8.41 18.92
C ASP A 822 34.90 -7.57 18.42
N GLY A 823 33.86 -7.43 19.23
CA GLY A 823 32.59 -6.75 18.86
C GLY A 823 31.66 -7.54 17.92
N HIS A 824 31.90 -8.83 17.70
CA HIS A 824 31.19 -9.63 16.68
C HIS A 824 30.81 -11.04 17.17
N ILE A 825 29.56 -11.46 16.89
CA ILE A 825 29.06 -12.81 17.18
C ILE A 825 28.81 -13.55 15.86
N ILE A 826 29.70 -14.47 15.49
CA ILE A 826 29.62 -15.21 14.23
C ILE A 826 28.78 -16.47 14.41
N VAL A 827 27.63 -16.53 13.75
CA VAL A 827 26.65 -17.61 13.86
C VAL A 827 26.70 -18.50 12.62
N THR A 828 27.16 -19.73 12.81
CA THR A 828 27.48 -20.71 11.74
C THR A 828 26.40 -21.76 11.48
N LYS A 829 25.35 -21.82 12.32
CA LYS A 829 24.13 -22.62 12.12
C LYS A 829 22.92 -21.83 12.61
N LYS A 830 21.72 -22.15 12.11
CA LYS A 830 20.47 -21.61 12.67
C LYS A 830 20.26 -22.10 14.09
N ASP A 831 19.59 -21.28 14.89
CA ASP A 831 19.23 -21.57 16.28
C ASP A 831 20.48 -21.92 17.13
N ALA A 832 21.64 -21.34 16.77
CA ALA A 832 22.83 -21.39 17.60
C ALA A 832 22.63 -20.53 18.85
N THR A 833 23.26 -20.92 19.95
CA THR A 833 23.12 -20.25 21.24
C THR A 833 24.43 -19.72 21.78
N ILE A 834 24.33 -18.65 22.57
CA ILE A 834 25.33 -18.22 23.55
C ILE A 834 24.65 -18.18 24.91
N THR A 835 25.44 -18.42 25.96
CA THR A 835 24.99 -18.42 27.35
C THR A 835 25.71 -17.31 28.09
N VAL A 836 24.94 -16.39 28.66
CA VAL A 836 25.41 -15.33 29.54
C VAL A 836 25.31 -15.84 30.98
N ALA A 837 26.44 -15.81 31.69
CA ALA A 837 26.45 -16.01 33.13
C ALA A 837 25.79 -14.78 33.79
N ALA A 838 24.60 -14.97 34.36
CA ALA A 838 23.85 -13.88 34.95
C ALA A 838 24.14 -13.77 36.45
N ALA A 839 24.40 -12.55 36.90
CA ALA A 839 24.38 -12.19 38.30
C ALA A 839 23.16 -11.29 38.56
N GLY A 840 21.95 -11.84 38.34
CA GLY A 840 20.70 -11.15 38.64
C GLY A 840 20.62 -10.72 40.11
N GLU A 841 19.88 -9.66 40.40
CA GLU A 841 19.71 -9.19 41.78
C GLU A 841 18.26 -9.36 42.25
N ALA A 842 18.08 -9.66 43.53
CA ALA A 842 16.76 -9.81 44.12
C ALA A 842 16.05 -8.46 44.24
N ASN A 843 14.76 -8.43 43.92
CA ASN A 843 13.89 -7.25 43.96
C ASN A 843 14.20 -6.18 42.90
N CYS A 844 14.84 -6.57 41.80
CA CYS A 844 15.09 -5.72 40.64
C CYS A 844 14.20 -6.09 39.46
N GLU A 845 13.91 -5.13 38.58
CA GLU A 845 13.71 -5.45 37.16
C GLU A 845 15.08 -5.73 36.53
N ASN A 846 15.15 -6.77 35.69
CA ASN A 846 16.39 -7.25 35.11
C ASN A 846 16.38 -7.07 33.59
N TYR A 847 17.43 -6.47 33.04
CA TYR A 847 17.53 -6.16 31.62
C TYR A 847 18.79 -6.79 31.02
N LEU A 848 18.61 -7.58 29.97
CA LEU A 848 19.71 -7.95 29.07
C LEU A 848 19.78 -6.90 27.96
N CYS A 849 20.93 -6.23 27.87
CA CYS A 849 21.14 -5.11 26.95
C CYS A 849 22.21 -5.43 25.91
N PHE A 850 22.00 -4.93 24.70
CA PHE A 850 22.93 -5.03 23.57
C PHE A 850 23.11 -3.63 22.98
N SER A 851 24.36 -3.21 22.80
CA SER A 851 24.69 -1.96 22.12
C SER A 851 25.34 -2.20 20.76
N GLY A 852 24.94 -1.41 19.76
CA GLY A 852 25.39 -1.56 18.37
C GLY A 852 24.82 -2.79 17.62
N LEU A 853 23.87 -3.53 18.20
CA LEU A 853 23.45 -4.84 17.68
C LEU A 853 22.79 -4.76 16.29
N ALA A 854 23.52 -5.23 15.26
CA ALA A 854 23.09 -5.24 13.87
C ALA A 854 23.32 -6.60 13.20
N PHE A 855 22.38 -7.03 12.36
CA PHE A 855 22.42 -8.34 11.70
C PHE A 855 22.93 -8.27 10.25
N HIS A 856 23.96 -9.06 9.95
CA HIS A 856 24.61 -9.18 8.65
C HIS A 856 24.51 -10.63 8.13
N PRO A 857 23.49 -10.95 7.32
CA PRO A 857 23.21 -12.32 6.87
C PRO A 857 24.30 -12.86 5.93
N MET A 858 24.77 -14.08 6.19
CA MET A 858 25.81 -14.76 5.40
C MET A 858 25.41 -16.21 5.06
N SER A 859 26.13 -16.83 4.14
CA SER A 859 26.07 -18.27 3.92
C SER A 859 26.86 -19.04 4.99
N GLN A 860 26.49 -20.30 5.21
CA GLN A 860 27.11 -21.15 6.23
C GLN A 860 28.62 -21.35 6.01
N SER A 861 29.07 -21.42 4.76
CA SER A 861 30.49 -21.48 4.41
C SER A 861 31.25 -20.21 4.82
N THR A 862 30.71 -19.04 4.51
CA THR A 862 31.30 -17.75 4.87
C THR A 862 31.36 -17.57 6.38
N ALA A 863 30.28 -17.92 7.10
CA ALA A 863 30.25 -17.87 8.55
C ALA A 863 31.28 -18.82 9.19
N GLN A 864 31.48 -20.02 8.63
CA GLN A 864 32.50 -20.96 9.08
C GLN A 864 33.93 -20.47 8.81
N GLU A 865 34.19 -19.82 7.67
CA GLU A 865 35.48 -19.21 7.36
C GLU A 865 35.79 -18.02 8.29
N LEU A 866 34.82 -17.11 8.48
CA LEU A 866 34.94 -15.95 9.37
C LEU A 866 35.14 -16.36 10.84
N ALA A 867 34.46 -17.42 11.29
CA ALA A 867 34.61 -17.98 12.63
C ALA A 867 35.95 -18.70 12.87
N LEU A 868 36.70 -19.05 11.80
CA LEU A 868 38.03 -19.65 11.91
C LEU A 868 39.16 -18.60 11.97
N ASP A 869 38.94 -17.37 11.49
CA ASP A 869 39.92 -16.29 11.63
C ASP A 869 39.90 -15.68 13.05
N LYS A 870 40.72 -16.27 13.91
CA LYS A 870 40.96 -15.85 15.30
C LYS A 870 41.76 -14.55 15.46
N ASN A 871 42.26 -13.97 14.38
CA ASN A 871 43.08 -12.75 14.43
C ASN A 871 42.26 -11.47 14.14
N SER A 872 40.94 -11.57 14.02
CA SER A 872 40.03 -10.46 13.67
C SER A 872 40.47 -9.67 12.42
N SER A 873 41.11 -10.36 11.48
CA SER A 873 41.76 -9.79 10.30
C SER A 873 40.86 -9.70 9.06
N LEU A 874 39.80 -10.51 9.04
CA LEU A 874 38.73 -10.50 8.03
C LEU A 874 37.43 -9.92 8.61
N SER A 875 36.83 -8.98 7.88
CA SER A 875 35.43 -8.54 8.05
C SER A 875 34.50 -9.37 7.16
N TYR A 876 33.19 -9.38 7.47
CA TYR A 876 32.17 -9.95 6.58
C TYR A 876 32.18 -9.32 5.17
N LYS A 877 32.72 -8.09 5.04
CA LYS A 877 32.83 -7.36 3.76
C LYS A 877 33.95 -7.89 2.86
N ASP A 878 34.93 -8.60 3.43
CA ASP A 878 36.10 -9.11 2.71
C ASP A 878 35.85 -10.50 2.10
N LEU A 879 34.84 -11.23 2.59
CA LEU A 879 34.46 -12.55 2.11
C LEU A 879 33.31 -12.46 1.08
N PRO A 880 33.56 -12.68 -0.22
CA PRO A 880 32.55 -12.51 -1.26
C PRO A 880 31.54 -13.66 -1.28
N GLU A 881 30.29 -13.34 -0.97
CA GLU A 881 29.18 -14.29 -1.02
C GLU A 881 28.95 -14.93 -2.41
N SER A 882 28.38 -16.13 -2.40
CA SER A 882 27.99 -16.83 -3.63
C SER A 882 26.97 -16.00 -4.43
N SER A 883 27.08 -15.99 -5.76
CA SER A 883 26.07 -15.38 -6.64
C SER A 883 24.68 -16.08 -6.59
N SER A 884 24.60 -17.23 -5.93
CA SER A 884 23.34 -17.92 -5.59
C SER A 884 22.85 -17.68 -4.16
N PHE A 885 23.63 -17.02 -3.30
CA PHE A 885 23.21 -16.69 -1.94
C PHE A 885 22.03 -15.71 -1.98
N LYS A 886 21.11 -15.87 -1.02
CA LYS A 886 20.01 -14.94 -0.78
C LYS A 886 20.07 -14.53 0.69
N PRO A 887 20.37 -13.27 1.01
CA PRO A 887 20.40 -12.80 2.39
C PRO A 887 19.02 -12.93 3.06
N ALA A 888 19.03 -13.19 4.36
CA ALA A 888 17.85 -13.14 5.21
C ALA A 888 17.46 -11.68 5.49
N GLY A 889 16.17 -11.35 5.38
CA GLY A 889 15.67 -10.01 5.72
C GLY A 889 15.68 -9.73 7.22
N SER A 890 15.60 -10.77 8.04
CA SER A 890 15.53 -10.68 9.49
C SER A 890 16.21 -11.86 10.16
N SER A 891 16.52 -11.71 11.44
CA SER A 891 16.81 -12.81 12.37
C SER A 891 16.03 -12.61 13.66
N ARG A 892 15.46 -13.69 14.20
CA ARG A 892 14.81 -13.66 15.51
C ARG A 892 15.88 -13.86 16.57
N ILE A 893 15.99 -12.90 17.49
CA ILE A 893 16.74 -13.05 18.73
C ILE A 893 15.75 -13.54 19.78
N SER A 894 16.03 -14.68 20.40
CA SER A 894 15.29 -15.17 21.57
C SER A 894 16.17 -15.11 22.80
N VAL A 895 15.58 -14.75 23.94
CA VAL A 895 16.26 -14.65 25.25
C VAL A 895 15.42 -15.44 26.26
N GLU A 896 16.05 -16.38 26.94
CA GLU A 896 15.41 -17.34 27.84
C GLU A 896 16.15 -17.39 29.18
N SER A 897 15.43 -17.28 30.30
CA SER A 897 15.98 -17.39 31.66
C SER A 897 14.93 -17.92 32.62
N GLY A 898 15.10 -19.16 33.10
CA GLY A 898 14.07 -19.86 33.84
C GLY A 898 12.78 -20.02 33.01
N ASP A 899 11.64 -19.67 33.59
CA ASP A 899 10.35 -19.67 32.89
C ASP A 899 10.13 -18.42 32.00
N THR A 900 11.03 -17.42 32.04
CA THR A 900 10.90 -16.19 31.25
C THR A 900 11.44 -16.38 29.83
N TYR A 901 10.57 -16.21 28.83
CA TYR A 901 10.93 -16.13 27.41
C TYR A 901 10.60 -14.75 26.83
N ARG A 902 11.54 -14.16 26.10
CA ARG A 902 11.38 -12.90 25.35
C ARG A 902 11.99 -13.05 23.95
N SER A 903 11.47 -12.34 22.95
CA SER A 903 12.07 -12.37 21.62
C SER A 903 11.72 -11.14 20.79
N PHE A 904 12.68 -10.66 20.00
CA PHE A 904 12.50 -9.59 19.02
C PHE A 904 13.12 -10.00 17.68
N ASN A 905 12.77 -9.30 16.60
CA ASN A 905 13.32 -9.53 15.27
C ASN A 905 14.31 -8.40 14.92
N LEU A 906 15.60 -8.73 14.77
CA LEU A 906 16.55 -7.86 14.07
C LEU A 906 16.21 -7.88 12.58
N LEU A 907 16.21 -6.71 11.94
CA LEU A 907 16.10 -6.59 10.49
C LEU A 907 17.49 -6.33 9.91
N SER A 908 17.84 -6.99 8.81
CA SER A 908 19.04 -6.66 8.05
C SER A 908 18.76 -5.51 7.07
N PRO A 909 19.78 -4.79 6.59
CA PRO A 909 19.61 -3.74 5.58
C PRO A 909 18.98 -4.21 4.25
N TYR A 910 18.82 -5.52 4.03
CA TYR A 910 18.16 -6.09 2.86
C TYR A 910 16.62 -6.10 2.96
N ASP A 911 16.03 -5.88 4.13
CA ASP A 911 14.57 -5.84 4.28
C ASP A 911 13.96 -4.45 4.02
N GLY A 912 12.73 -4.43 3.52
CA GLY A 912 11.99 -3.19 3.27
C GLY A 912 11.48 -2.50 4.53
N GLN A 913 11.37 -3.22 5.64
CA GLN A 913 10.97 -2.70 6.94
C GLN A 913 12.17 -2.24 7.80
N TYR A 914 13.42 -2.44 7.34
CA TYR A 914 14.63 -2.07 8.08
C TYR A 914 14.53 -0.65 8.65
N GLY A 915 14.67 -0.55 9.99
CA GLY A 915 14.35 0.62 10.79
C GLY A 915 15.53 1.29 11.50
N GLY A 916 16.75 0.78 11.34
CA GLY A 916 17.98 1.41 11.87
C GLY A 916 18.17 1.33 13.39
N LYS A 917 17.41 0.50 14.11
CA LYS A 917 17.58 0.28 15.56
C LYS A 917 18.78 -0.64 15.85
N SER A 918 19.74 -0.15 16.64
CA SER A 918 20.92 -0.88 17.13
C SER A 918 20.94 -1.12 18.65
N GLU A 919 20.23 -0.30 19.42
CA GLU A 919 20.17 -0.40 20.88
C GLU A 919 18.96 -1.22 21.32
N TRP A 920 19.19 -2.22 22.16
CA TRP A 920 18.16 -3.17 22.59
C TRP A 920 18.30 -3.51 24.07
N ALA A 921 17.31 -3.15 24.88
CA ALA A 921 17.20 -3.51 26.29
C ALA A 921 15.96 -4.41 26.48
N VAL A 922 16.22 -5.72 26.62
CA VAL A 922 15.20 -6.78 26.75
C VAL A 922 14.78 -6.88 28.22
N ASN A 923 13.52 -6.55 28.52
CA ASN A 923 12.98 -6.69 29.88
C ASN A 923 12.72 -8.16 30.22
N LEU A 924 13.50 -8.72 31.15
CA LEU A 924 13.29 -10.06 31.72
C LEU A 924 12.31 -10.03 32.91
N GLY A 925 11.82 -8.85 33.28
CA GLY A 925 10.85 -8.63 34.34
C GLY A 925 11.47 -8.52 35.73
N TYR A 926 10.58 -8.42 36.71
CA TYR A 926 10.92 -8.40 38.13
C TYR A 926 11.24 -9.81 38.65
N SER A 927 12.27 -9.95 39.47
CA SER A 927 12.57 -11.20 40.16
C SER A 927 12.81 -11.03 41.66
N GLU A 928 12.09 -11.79 42.49
CA GLU A 928 12.33 -11.87 43.95
C GLU A 928 13.69 -12.49 44.31
N LYS A 929 14.36 -13.11 43.33
CA LYS A 929 15.61 -13.87 43.47
C LYS A 929 16.56 -13.54 42.31
N PRO A 930 17.88 -13.73 42.50
CA PRO A 930 18.85 -13.67 41.41
C PRO A 930 18.49 -14.56 40.21
N LEU A 931 18.52 -13.98 39.01
CA LEU A 931 18.63 -14.75 37.76
C LEU A 931 20.07 -15.30 37.66
N SER A 932 20.22 -16.59 37.33
CA SER A 932 21.51 -17.29 37.37
C SER A 932 22.14 -17.55 36.00
N GLU A 933 21.33 -17.69 34.96
CA GLU A 933 21.78 -18.04 33.60
C GLU A 933 20.77 -17.49 32.58
N ILE A 934 21.28 -16.95 31.47
CA ILE A 934 20.46 -16.46 30.36
C ILE A 934 20.98 -17.09 29.07
N THR A 935 20.10 -17.75 28.32
CA THR A 935 20.42 -18.28 26.99
C THR A 935 19.89 -17.33 25.92
N ILE A 936 20.73 -16.99 24.95
CA ILE A 936 20.40 -16.16 23.79
C ILE A 936 20.51 -17.03 22.54
N ALA A 937 19.46 -17.08 21.72
CA ALA A 937 19.41 -17.89 20.50
C ALA A 937 19.22 -17.03 19.25
N PHE A 938 19.98 -17.35 18.19
CA PHE A 938 20.04 -16.63 16.92
C PHE A 938 19.38 -17.43 15.78
N GLY A 939 18.23 -16.99 15.28
CA GLY A 939 17.43 -17.75 14.30
C GLY A 939 18.02 -17.89 12.89
N GLU A 940 19.02 -17.08 12.52
CA GLU A 940 19.64 -17.10 11.18
C GLU A 940 21.18 -17.07 11.22
N VAL A 941 21.78 -17.62 10.16
CA VAL A 941 23.23 -17.64 9.92
C VAL A 941 23.72 -16.26 9.48
N GLY A 942 24.82 -15.79 10.06
CA GLY A 942 25.38 -14.48 9.75
C GLY A 942 26.40 -14.00 10.77
N ASP A 943 26.84 -12.78 10.56
CA ASP A 943 27.60 -11.97 11.51
C ASP A 943 26.60 -11.07 12.25
N TYR A 944 26.80 -10.92 13.56
CA TYR A 944 26.03 -10.00 14.41
C TYR A 944 27.06 -9.07 15.05
N ASP A 945 27.20 -7.88 14.45
CA ASP A 945 27.93 -6.75 15.01
C ASP A 945 27.23 -6.37 16.32
N CYS A 946 27.97 -6.28 17.42
CA CYS A 946 27.45 -6.05 18.77
C CYS A 946 28.61 -5.52 19.64
N SER A 947 28.68 -4.20 19.82
CA SER A 947 29.79 -3.53 20.48
C SER A 947 29.97 -3.95 21.94
N SER A 948 28.87 -4.20 22.67
CA SER A 948 28.88 -4.92 23.94
C SER A 948 27.55 -5.63 24.21
N ILE A 949 27.60 -6.59 25.13
CA ILE A 949 26.42 -7.19 25.77
C ILE A 949 26.59 -6.95 27.26
N TYR A 950 25.65 -6.29 27.90
CA TYR A 950 25.70 -6.01 29.33
C TYR A 950 24.38 -6.36 30.00
N PHE A 951 24.46 -6.55 31.31
CA PHE A 951 23.32 -6.83 32.15
C PHE A 951 23.10 -5.65 33.09
N ALA A 952 21.86 -5.18 33.17
CA ALA A 952 21.48 -4.07 34.04
C ALA A 952 20.41 -4.51 35.04
N ARG A 953 20.62 -4.18 36.32
CA ARG A 953 19.62 -4.35 37.39
C ARG A 953 19.05 -2.99 37.73
N GLN A 954 17.73 -2.86 37.73
CA GLN A 954 17.04 -1.67 38.22
C GLN A 954 16.29 -2.04 39.51
N PRO A 955 16.82 -1.67 40.69
CA PRO A 955 16.15 -1.92 41.96
C PRO A 955 14.77 -1.26 42.01
N VAL A 956 13.73 -2.03 42.30
CA VAL A 956 12.35 -1.53 42.22
C VAL A 956 12.03 -0.53 43.32
N ALA A 957 12.63 -0.64 44.51
CA ALA A 957 12.33 0.25 45.63
C ALA A 957 12.69 1.73 45.36
N PRO A 958 13.89 2.09 44.85
CA PRO A 958 14.19 3.45 44.38
C PRO A 958 13.22 3.97 43.31
N ILE A 959 12.83 3.15 42.32
CA ILE A 959 11.85 3.55 41.29
C ILE A 959 10.50 3.87 41.92
N LEU A 960 10.02 3.04 42.85
CA LEU A 960 8.79 3.30 43.60
C LEU A 960 8.89 4.54 44.48
N GLU A 961 10.06 4.84 45.07
CA GLU A 961 10.29 6.04 45.87
C GLU A 961 10.23 7.31 45.01
N ASN A 962 10.93 7.31 43.86
CA ASN A 962 10.92 8.40 42.89
C ASN A 962 9.49 8.68 42.37
N LEU A 963 8.78 7.63 41.93
CA LEU A 963 7.38 7.75 41.49
C LEU A 963 6.45 8.21 42.62
N SER A 964 6.66 7.73 43.86
CA SER A 964 5.91 8.18 45.03
C SER A 964 6.22 9.62 45.45
N ALA A 965 7.36 10.18 45.05
CA ALA A 965 7.67 11.59 45.24
C ALA A 965 6.92 12.44 44.21
N LEU A 966 7.02 12.09 42.92
CA LEU A 966 6.26 12.74 41.84
C LEU A 966 4.74 12.70 42.10
N GLN A 967 4.17 11.56 42.50
CA GLN A 967 2.75 11.44 42.83
C GLN A 967 2.30 12.31 44.01
N LYS A 968 3.19 12.66 44.95
CA LYS A 968 2.88 13.53 46.11
C LYS A 968 3.13 15.01 45.83
N ALA A 969 4.09 15.32 44.97
CA ALA A 969 4.41 16.67 44.53
C ALA A 969 3.46 17.16 43.42
N ASN A 970 2.85 16.24 42.66
CA ASN A 970 1.98 16.61 41.56
C ASN A 970 0.69 17.31 42.02
N THR A 971 0.55 18.55 41.58
CA THR A 971 -0.67 19.35 41.68
C THR A 971 -1.29 19.70 40.33
N ALA A 972 -0.76 19.15 39.23
CA ALA A 972 -1.35 19.30 37.90
C ALA A 972 -2.55 18.37 37.71
N THR A 973 -3.61 18.93 37.13
CA THR A 973 -4.84 18.24 36.70
C THR A 973 -5.07 18.53 35.22
N ILE A 974 -5.72 17.61 34.48
CA ILE A 974 -5.83 17.70 33.02
C ILE A 974 -7.26 17.46 32.54
N GLU A 975 -7.77 18.35 31.69
CA GLU A 975 -9.02 18.20 30.93
C GLU A 975 -8.72 17.92 29.46
N PHE A 976 -9.30 16.86 28.90
CA PHE A 976 -9.15 16.50 27.49
C PHE A 976 -10.22 17.15 26.64
N LEU A 977 -9.78 17.97 25.68
CA LEU A 977 -10.65 18.69 24.76
C LEU A 977 -10.52 18.13 23.33
N PRO A 978 -11.55 18.28 22.48
CA PRO A 978 -11.50 17.77 21.11
C PRO A 978 -10.34 18.30 20.25
N THR A 979 -9.77 19.46 20.61
CA THR A 979 -8.67 20.10 19.87
C THR A 979 -7.43 20.36 20.72
N GLY A 980 -7.29 19.71 21.88
CA GLY A 980 -6.11 19.85 22.74
C GLY A 980 -6.38 19.45 24.18
N VAL A 981 -5.68 20.05 25.13
CA VAL A 981 -5.88 19.83 26.57
C VAL A 981 -5.80 21.17 27.31
N ASP A 982 -6.56 21.31 28.39
CA ASP A 982 -6.33 22.34 29.40
C ASP A 982 -5.78 21.67 30.66
N ILE A 983 -4.82 22.33 31.32
CA ILE A 983 -4.09 21.79 32.47
C ILE A 983 -4.04 22.89 33.54
N ASP A 984 -4.70 22.67 34.66
CA ASP A 984 -4.60 23.55 35.84
C ASP A 984 -3.58 22.97 36.81
N VAL A 985 -2.66 23.82 37.29
CA VAL A 985 -1.60 23.44 38.24
C VAL A 985 -1.54 24.42 39.41
N GLU A 986 -1.61 23.91 40.64
CA GLU A 986 -1.45 24.70 41.88
C GLU A 986 -0.06 24.47 42.49
N THR A 987 0.96 25.23 42.10
CA THR A 987 2.27 25.11 42.77
C THR A 987 2.23 25.82 44.13
N SER A 988 2.50 25.08 45.21
CA SER A 988 2.49 25.63 46.57
C SER A 988 3.91 25.96 47.04
N GLN A 989 4.21 27.25 47.21
CA GLN A 989 5.54 27.80 47.48
C GLN A 989 6.44 26.91 48.35
N THR A 990 7.49 26.32 47.74
CA THR A 990 8.48 25.50 48.48
C THR A 990 9.91 25.55 47.95
N ASN A 991 10.21 26.26 46.86
CA ASN A 991 11.58 26.73 46.58
C ASN A 991 11.55 27.89 45.57
N LYS A 992 12.07 29.06 45.97
CA LYS A 992 11.98 30.29 45.17
C LYS A 992 13.00 30.43 44.04
N ASP A 993 13.96 29.50 43.96
CA ASP A 993 15.19 29.65 43.18
C ASP A 993 15.33 28.62 42.05
N ASN A 994 14.34 27.74 41.83
CA ASN A 994 14.32 26.75 40.75
C ASN A 994 13.06 26.92 39.87
N GLU A 995 13.22 26.79 38.55
CA GLU A 995 12.09 26.63 37.61
C GLU A 995 11.51 25.21 37.70
N ARG A 996 10.18 25.09 37.55
CA ARG A 996 9.47 23.79 37.51
C ARG A 996 8.94 23.54 36.11
N PHE A 997 8.72 22.27 35.77
CA PHE A 997 8.29 21.85 34.43
C PHE A 997 7.02 21.02 34.51
N VAL A 998 5.94 21.51 33.90
CA VAL A 998 4.73 20.71 33.67
C VAL A 998 5.00 19.81 32.48
N PHE A 999 5.39 18.56 32.76
CA PHE A 999 5.54 17.53 31.75
C PHE A 999 4.18 17.05 31.29
N VAL A 1000 4.03 16.89 29.96
CA VAL A 1000 2.83 16.39 29.32
C VAL A 1000 3.22 15.18 28.47
N SER A 1001 2.66 14.04 28.83
CA SER A 1001 2.91 12.71 28.26
C SER A 1001 2.32 12.52 26.85
N LEU A 1002 2.24 13.59 26.05
CA LEU A 1002 1.74 13.60 24.68
C LEU A 1002 2.91 13.85 23.70
N PRO A 1003 3.02 13.12 22.57
CA PRO A 1003 4.16 13.26 21.68
C PRO A 1003 4.38 14.67 21.11
N TYR A 1004 5.63 15.15 21.16
CA TYR A 1004 6.03 16.46 20.66
C TYR A 1004 5.78 16.60 19.16
N SER A 1005 5.21 17.73 18.73
CA SER A 1005 4.95 18.05 17.33
C SER A 1005 4.74 19.56 17.15
N ASP A 1006 5.29 20.12 16.07
CA ASP A 1006 5.10 21.51 15.62
C ASP A 1006 3.62 21.91 15.37
N GLY A 1007 2.68 20.97 15.50
CA GLY A 1007 1.24 21.22 15.47
C GLY A 1007 0.67 21.66 16.83
N TRP A 1008 1.40 21.50 17.93
CA TRP A 1008 1.01 21.98 19.25
C TRP A 1008 1.33 23.48 19.43
N SER A 1009 0.54 24.12 20.29
CA SER A 1009 0.74 25.50 20.72
C SER A 1009 0.16 25.66 22.13
N ALA A 1010 0.81 26.42 23.00
CA ALA A 1010 0.42 26.59 24.38
C ALA A 1010 0.24 28.07 24.77
N THR A 1011 -0.59 28.32 25.78
CA THR A 1011 -0.63 29.59 26.50
C THR A 1011 -0.64 29.36 28.00
N LEU A 1012 0.22 30.06 28.74
CA LEU A 1012 0.21 30.16 30.20
C LEU A 1012 -0.62 31.40 30.59
N ASP A 1013 -1.69 31.22 31.37
CA ASP A 1013 -2.63 32.29 31.78
C ASP A 1013 -3.14 33.15 30.60
N GLY A 1014 -3.30 32.52 29.43
CA GLY A 1014 -3.73 33.15 28.17
C GLY A 1014 -2.65 33.93 27.41
N GLN A 1015 -1.40 33.99 27.90
CA GLN A 1015 -0.24 34.49 27.12
C GLN A 1015 0.46 33.33 26.40
N PRO A 1016 0.89 33.47 25.13
CA PRO A 1016 1.66 32.42 24.44
C PRO A 1016 2.93 32.04 25.21
N VAL A 1017 3.14 30.74 25.38
CA VAL A 1017 4.33 30.15 25.98
C VAL A 1017 4.94 29.14 25.00
N GLU A 1018 6.26 28.99 25.03
CA GLU A 1018 6.96 27.97 24.26
C GLU A 1018 6.67 26.57 24.84
N ILE A 1019 6.70 25.54 23.99
CA ILE A 1019 6.60 24.15 24.41
C ILE A 1019 7.97 23.53 24.23
N GLU A 1020 8.58 23.11 25.32
CA GLU A 1020 9.86 22.44 25.30
C GLU A 1020 9.70 20.97 24.93
N LYS A 1021 10.70 20.43 24.25
CA LYS A 1021 10.77 19.01 23.90
C LYS A 1021 11.37 18.25 25.08
N ALA A 1022 10.52 17.47 25.74
CA ALA A 1022 10.81 16.80 26.99
C ALA A 1022 10.96 15.29 26.82
N ASN A 1023 11.87 14.68 27.59
CA ASN A 1023 12.08 13.23 27.63
C ASN A 1023 12.19 12.63 26.22
N VAL A 1024 12.96 13.29 25.35
CA VAL A 1024 13.18 13.01 23.91
C VAL A 1024 11.94 13.17 23.00
N GLY A 1025 10.80 12.59 23.39
CA GLY A 1025 9.64 12.39 22.51
C GLY A 1025 8.38 13.17 22.87
N PHE A 1026 8.37 13.86 24.01
CA PHE A 1026 7.17 14.42 24.67
C PHE A 1026 7.32 15.93 24.92
N MET A 1027 6.41 16.53 25.69
CA MET A 1027 6.35 17.98 25.88
C MET A 1027 6.55 18.37 27.35
N ALA A 1028 7.17 19.52 27.59
CA ALA A 1028 7.14 20.23 28.87
C ALA A 1028 6.82 21.71 28.65
N ILE A 1029 6.32 22.36 29.70
CA ILE A 1029 6.09 23.80 29.76
C ILE A 1029 6.68 24.30 31.09
N PRO A 1030 7.61 25.28 31.07
CA PRO A 1030 8.15 25.87 32.29
C PRO A 1030 7.09 26.70 33.02
N VAL A 1031 7.07 26.61 34.35
CA VAL A 1031 6.17 27.33 35.27
C VAL A 1031 6.91 27.76 36.55
N ASP A 1032 6.35 28.75 37.25
CA ASP A 1032 6.92 29.24 38.51
C ASP A 1032 6.16 28.73 39.76
N ASP A 1033 6.51 29.25 40.94
CA ASP A 1033 5.93 28.89 42.25
C ASP A 1033 4.53 29.55 42.52
N ASN A 1034 3.78 29.88 41.46
CA ASN A 1034 2.37 30.30 41.47
C ASN A 1034 1.42 29.30 40.76
N ALA A 1035 0.13 29.35 41.11
CA ALA A 1035 -0.92 28.61 40.40
C ALA A 1035 -1.18 29.20 39.00
N HIS A 1036 -1.31 28.34 38.00
CA HIS A 1036 -1.47 28.70 36.58
C HIS A 1036 -2.49 27.82 35.85
N THR A 1037 -3.11 28.37 34.81
CA THR A 1037 -3.86 27.61 33.79
C THR A 1037 -3.04 27.54 32.49
N ILE A 1038 -2.68 26.32 32.08
CA ILE A 1038 -2.02 26.02 30.80
C ILE A 1038 -3.07 25.56 29.80
N THR A 1039 -3.18 26.28 28.68
CA THR A 1039 -4.07 25.92 27.56
C THR A 1039 -3.25 25.44 26.37
N MET A 1040 -3.31 24.15 26.03
CA MET A 1040 -2.64 23.55 24.88
C MET A 1040 -3.64 23.24 23.75
N ARG A 1041 -3.33 23.63 22.51
CA ARG A 1041 -4.18 23.36 21.33
C ARG A 1041 -3.37 22.82 20.16
N TYR A 1042 -3.92 21.79 19.51
CA TYR A 1042 -3.32 21.14 18.34
C TYR A 1042 -3.90 21.67 17.02
N SER A 1043 -3.07 21.67 15.98
CA SER A 1043 -3.46 21.93 14.61
C SER A 1043 -2.44 21.32 13.65
N THR A 1044 -2.83 20.27 12.94
CA THR A 1044 -2.04 19.58 11.88
C THR A 1044 -1.05 20.50 11.14
N PRO A 1045 0.26 20.23 11.23
CA PRO A 1045 1.30 21.00 10.54
C PRO A 1045 1.01 21.17 9.05
N GLY A 1046 1.19 22.39 8.55
CA GLY A 1046 0.95 22.73 7.14
C GLY A 1046 -0.52 22.82 6.71
N LEU A 1047 -1.50 22.37 7.50
CA LEU A 1047 -2.92 22.36 7.11
C LEU A 1047 -3.46 23.79 6.87
N ARG A 1048 -3.24 24.70 7.82
CA ARG A 1048 -3.63 26.12 7.72
C ARG A 1048 -2.98 26.80 6.51
N THR A 1049 -1.67 26.58 6.32
CA THR A 1049 -0.87 27.12 5.20
C THR A 1049 -1.36 26.59 3.85
N GLY A 1050 -1.62 25.28 3.77
CA GLY A 1050 -2.17 24.63 2.58
C GLY A 1050 -3.57 25.14 2.25
N ALA A 1051 -4.44 25.32 3.24
CA ALA A 1051 -5.78 25.87 3.09
C ALA A 1051 -5.75 27.30 2.51
N CYS A 1052 -4.88 28.17 3.04
CA CYS A 1052 -4.65 29.51 2.49
C CYS A 1052 -4.16 29.46 1.02
N ILE A 1053 -3.18 28.60 0.71
CA ILE A 1053 -2.66 28.42 -0.65
C ILE A 1053 -3.76 27.95 -1.61
N SER A 1054 -4.54 26.94 -1.23
CA SER A 1054 -5.63 26.42 -2.06
C SER A 1054 -6.77 27.43 -2.22
N LEU A 1055 -7.15 28.15 -1.17
CA LEU A 1055 -8.18 29.19 -1.24
C LEU A 1055 -7.77 30.34 -2.16
N ILE A 1056 -6.55 30.87 -2.03
CA ILE A 1056 -6.02 31.91 -2.91
C ILE A 1056 -6.00 31.41 -4.36
N THR A 1057 -5.58 30.17 -4.58
CA THR A 1057 -5.54 29.54 -5.90
C THR A 1057 -6.94 29.40 -6.51
N ILE A 1058 -7.94 28.96 -5.74
CA ILE A 1058 -9.34 28.85 -6.16
C ILE A 1058 -9.93 30.23 -6.47
N CYS A 1059 -9.68 31.24 -5.64
CA CYS A 1059 -10.13 32.62 -5.88
C CYS A 1059 -9.53 33.20 -7.16
N ALA A 1060 -8.21 33.10 -7.35
CA ALA A 1060 -7.54 33.53 -8.57
C ALA A 1060 -8.06 32.77 -9.82
N PHE A 1061 -8.37 31.49 -9.66
CA PHE A 1061 -8.96 30.64 -10.70
C PHE A 1061 -10.35 31.12 -11.12
N ILE A 1062 -11.24 31.38 -10.15
CA ILE A 1062 -12.60 31.89 -10.37
C ILE A 1062 -12.54 33.26 -11.05
N VAL A 1063 -11.69 34.17 -10.58
CA VAL A 1063 -11.51 35.52 -11.19
C VAL A 1063 -11.02 35.42 -12.64
N PHE A 1064 -10.04 34.58 -12.93
CA PHE A 1064 -9.56 34.34 -14.29
C PHE A 1064 -10.68 33.81 -15.22
N PHE A 1065 -11.52 32.89 -14.71
CA PHE A 1065 -12.63 32.34 -15.47
C PHE A 1065 -13.80 33.30 -15.66
N ALA A 1066 -14.16 34.07 -14.63
CA ALA A 1066 -15.14 35.14 -14.71
C ALA A 1066 -14.72 36.19 -15.73
N GLY A 1067 -13.48 36.71 -15.63
CA GLY A 1067 -12.92 37.66 -16.58
C GLY A 1067 -12.88 37.12 -18.02
N ARG A 1068 -12.56 35.83 -18.22
CA ARG A 1068 -12.59 35.18 -19.54
C ARG A 1068 -14.01 35.00 -20.08
N SER A 1069 -15.02 34.77 -19.22
CA SER A 1069 -16.43 34.67 -19.63
C SER A 1069 -17.00 36.04 -20.00
N LEU A 1070 -16.68 37.09 -19.23
CA LEU A 1070 -17.07 38.48 -19.50
C LEU A 1070 -16.41 39.00 -20.78
N ARG A 1071 -15.11 38.75 -21.00
CA ARG A 1071 -14.42 39.06 -22.27
C ARG A 1071 -14.96 38.28 -23.48
N ARG A 1072 -15.67 37.16 -23.27
CA ARG A 1072 -16.40 36.42 -24.32
C ARG A 1072 -17.83 36.96 -24.54
N ARG A 1073 -18.49 37.44 -23.48
CA ARG A 1073 -19.80 38.14 -23.58
C ARG A 1073 -19.66 39.54 -24.20
N LYS A 1074 -18.54 40.25 -24.00
CA LYS A 1074 -18.19 41.52 -24.71
C LYS A 1074 -17.58 41.32 -26.12
N ARG A 1075 -17.58 40.10 -26.65
CA ARG A 1075 -17.09 39.76 -28.01
C ARG A 1075 -18.10 38.90 -28.79
N ARG A 1076 -19.35 38.93 -28.35
CA ARG A 1076 -20.55 38.36 -28.97
C ARG A 1076 -21.59 39.47 -28.97
#